data_AF-A0A5Q4EFB0-F1
#
_entry.id   AF-A0A5Q4EFB0-F1
#
_cell.length_a   1.000
_cell.length_b   1.000
_cell.length_c   1.000
_cell.angle_alpha   90.00
_cell.angle_beta   90.00
_cell.angle_gamma   90.00
#
_symmetry.space_group_name_H-M   'P 1'
#
loop_
_entity.id
_entity.type
_entity.pdbx_description
1 polymer ?
#
loop_
_entity_poly.entity_id
_entity_poly.type
_entity_poly.pdbx_seq_one_letter_code
_entity_poly.pdbx_strand_id
1 'polypeptide(L)'
;MKEKHPRALYTLFFTEMWERFSYYGMRALLILYMTRQILYGDSQAYGIYAAYGALVYATPFIGGVIADQILGYRKAIILGAVLMAIGHFLMAIESEVFFFGALAFLIIGNGFFKPNISSMVGSLYKPGDPRRDGGFTIFYMGINLGAFLAPLACGLLGELLGWHYGFGLAGIGMVMGLIVFVRGQNKFEPTNGMPPNPEKLTQMLLPGINRERLIYIGAFLITPLIGLLVWKYELMAYVLTPFAIIVFAGILIMSFSFEKIERQRVWVILILAFFSITFWAFFEQAGSSITLFTANNVNRFILGFEVPTSVFQSVNPMFIIIFAPIFASLWIALGKRDKEPNTTIKFALGIIQLGLGFGVFVLGAQLAGPDGMVALVFLLFGYLLHTTGELCISPVGLSMVTKLAPARIVSMVMGAWFLSFAMAQHVGGMIARLTSTAHYMETGITYEPSSSFTGKDQFSVRTYYVNGNDTLRSEPMKMLVDVVAERPDEVAPKPEVFYLHRSVKPGEQFNADLRIPYLDPTGRLTEIEFTRQPSHGQMQFSNDTIVYSAHAISPENTTNTEMQESMLPRKDTITFIMKEINRPERFDKVALVITISDDEAFHPVVINPEQNYTVIRSTALRTSFNTFNVLHNFYMPNGKTLGVEIVEEPQNGFVKTGSMLNPFVGPTKTIHIYSNVFYYLFLISIGVGIFVFLMAPLLKKWMHGVH
;
A
#
# COMPACT_ATOMS: atom_id res chain seq x y z
N MET A 1 17.69 42.30 24.00
CA MET A 1 16.81 41.18 24.44
C MET A 1 16.71 40.18 23.30
N LYS A 2 16.55 38.87 23.55
CA LYS A 2 16.20 37.92 22.47
C LYS A 2 14.73 38.15 22.09
N GLU A 3 14.47 38.63 20.88
CA GLU A 3 13.09 38.80 20.40
C GLU A 3 12.40 37.44 20.25
N LYS A 4 11.12 37.37 20.65
CA LYS A 4 10.31 36.17 20.50
C LYS A 4 9.89 35.99 19.04
N HIS A 5 9.65 34.74 18.62
CA HIS A 5 9.10 34.44 17.30
C HIS A 5 7.64 34.92 17.18
N PRO A 6 7.15 35.25 15.97
CA PRO A 6 5.75 35.64 15.74
C PRO A 6 4.76 34.60 16.27
N ARG A 7 3.65 35.04 16.89
CA ARG A 7 2.59 34.15 17.40
C ARG A 7 1.99 33.25 16.30
N ALA A 8 2.01 33.73 15.07
CA ALA A 8 1.69 33.00 13.85
C ALA A 8 2.48 31.69 13.66
N LEU A 9 3.77 31.66 14.03
CA LEU A 9 4.63 30.50 13.84
C LEU A 9 4.07 29.26 14.53
N TYR A 10 3.53 29.42 15.74
CA TYR A 10 2.93 28.32 16.50
C TYR A 10 1.65 27.79 15.85
N THR A 11 0.85 28.63 15.17
CA THR A 11 -0.28 28.15 14.36
C THR A 11 0.22 27.25 13.24
N LEU A 12 1.22 27.71 12.47
CA LEU A 12 1.77 26.94 11.34
C LEU A 12 2.46 25.65 11.81
N PHE A 13 3.24 25.72 12.89
CA PHE A 13 3.88 24.56 13.55
C PHE A 13 2.86 23.48 13.90
N PHE A 14 1.79 23.80 14.64
CA PHE A 14 0.80 22.80 15.04
C PHE A 14 -0.06 22.34 13.86
N THR A 15 -0.30 23.18 12.85
CA THR A 15 -1.00 22.80 11.62
C THR A 15 -0.20 21.76 10.82
N GLU A 16 1.10 22.01 10.62
CA GLU A 16 2.02 21.08 9.94
C GLU A 16 2.25 19.80 10.76
N MET A 17 2.45 19.90 12.08
CA MET A 17 2.62 18.74 12.96
C MET A 17 1.42 17.78 12.86
N TRP A 18 0.19 18.32 12.80
CA TRP A 18 -1.03 17.51 12.65
C TRP A 18 -1.22 16.93 11.25
N GLU A 19 -0.90 17.68 10.18
CA GLU A 19 -0.90 17.11 8.82
C GLU A 19 0.15 15.99 8.71
N ARG A 20 1.35 16.19 9.25
CA ARG A 20 2.43 15.19 9.18
C ARG A 20 2.09 13.97 10.02
N PHE A 21 1.45 14.16 11.17
CA PHE A 21 0.87 13.05 11.93
C PHE A 21 -0.12 12.24 11.07
N SER A 22 -1.00 12.93 10.33
CA SER A 22 -1.97 12.27 9.45
C SER A 22 -1.27 11.48 8.33
N TYR A 23 -0.39 12.16 7.59
CA TYR A 23 0.36 11.61 6.46
C TYR A 23 1.22 10.39 6.86
N TYR A 24 2.05 10.51 7.90
CA TYR A 24 2.92 9.42 8.32
C TYR A 24 2.16 8.28 8.99
N GLY A 25 1.06 8.55 9.69
CA GLY A 25 0.19 7.52 10.26
C GLY A 25 -0.50 6.68 9.18
N MET A 26 -1.05 7.33 8.15
CA MET A 26 -1.61 6.65 6.97
C MET A 26 -0.52 5.88 6.22
N ARG A 27 0.62 6.52 5.92
CA ARG A 27 1.76 5.93 5.19
C ARG A 27 2.30 4.67 5.87
N ALA A 28 2.39 4.66 7.20
CA ALA A 28 2.89 3.52 7.97
C ALA A 28 1.98 2.30 7.91
N LEU A 29 0.67 2.49 7.68
CA LEU A 29 -0.31 1.42 7.47
C LEU A 29 -0.44 1.02 6.00
N LEU A 30 -0.24 1.94 5.05
CA LEU A 30 -0.63 1.80 3.64
C LEU A 30 -0.15 0.50 2.96
N ILE A 31 1.15 0.17 3.06
CA ILE A 31 1.70 -1.04 2.43
C ILE A 31 1.22 -2.33 3.13
N LEU A 32 0.99 -2.27 4.44
CA LEU A 32 0.50 -3.39 5.24
C LEU A 32 -1.00 -3.64 4.94
N TYR A 33 -1.81 -2.60 4.89
CA TYR A 33 -3.23 -2.67 4.53
C TYR A 33 -3.45 -3.29 3.14
N MET A 34 -2.67 -2.86 2.14
CA MET A 34 -2.72 -3.46 0.79
C MET A 34 -2.39 -4.95 0.78
N THR A 35 -1.37 -5.37 1.54
CA THR A 35 -0.87 -6.76 1.53
C THR A 35 -1.52 -7.70 2.55
N ARG A 36 -2.22 -7.16 3.55
CA ARG A 36 -2.84 -7.94 4.66
C ARG A 36 -4.37 -7.83 4.72
N GLN A 37 -4.99 -6.76 4.23
CA GLN A 37 -6.46 -6.59 4.22
C GLN A 37 -7.04 -6.68 2.80
N ILE A 38 -6.49 -5.93 1.84
CA ILE A 38 -6.91 -6.00 0.42
C ILE A 38 -6.32 -7.25 -0.27
N LEU A 39 -5.24 -7.81 0.29
CA LEU A 39 -4.52 -8.99 -0.22
C LEU A 39 -3.92 -8.82 -1.62
N TYR A 40 -3.62 -7.59 -2.04
CA TYR A 40 -2.78 -7.34 -3.21
C TYR A 40 -1.39 -7.96 -3.01
N GLY A 41 -0.89 -8.70 -4.00
CA GLY A 41 0.47 -9.23 -3.98
C GLY A 41 1.52 -8.12 -3.95
N ASP A 42 2.67 -8.38 -3.31
CA ASP A 42 3.72 -7.39 -3.02
C ASP A 42 4.03 -6.48 -4.22
N SER A 43 4.14 -7.06 -5.43
CA SER A 43 4.51 -6.32 -6.64
C SER A 43 3.49 -5.23 -7.02
N GLN A 44 2.19 -5.53 -6.88
CA GLN A 44 1.10 -4.58 -7.09
C GLN A 44 1.08 -3.52 -5.97
N ALA A 45 1.21 -3.96 -4.71
CA ALA A 45 1.21 -3.06 -3.56
C ALA A 45 2.38 -2.06 -3.59
N TYR A 46 3.59 -2.50 -3.97
CA TYR A 46 4.75 -1.64 -4.21
C TYR A 46 4.54 -0.68 -5.39
N GLY A 47 3.87 -1.12 -6.46
CA GLY A 47 3.51 -0.29 -7.61
C GLY A 47 2.58 0.86 -7.22
N ILE A 48 1.49 0.56 -6.52
CA ILE A 48 0.52 1.53 -6.01
C ILE A 48 1.18 2.50 -5.02
N TYR A 49 1.98 1.98 -4.07
CA TYR A 49 2.70 2.78 -3.09
C TYR A 49 3.64 3.80 -3.75
N ALA A 50 4.40 3.37 -4.76
CA ALA A 50 5.31 4.23 -5.51
C ALA A 50 4.60 5.27 -6.39
N ALA A 51 3.44 4.93 -6.97
CA ALA A 51 2.62 5.88 -7.71
C ALA A 51 2.03 6.96 -6.79
N TYR A 52 1.52 6.55 -5.63
CA TYR A 52 1.08 7.49 -4.59
C TYR A 52 2.23 8.42 -4.16
N GLY A 53 3.40 7.86 -3.81
CA GLY A 53 4.58 8.62 -3.40
C GLY A 53 5.02 9.63 -4.44
N ALA A 54 5.20 9.21 -5.70
CA ALA A 54 5.65 10.11 -6.77
C ALA A 54 4.66 11.24 -7.06
N LEU A 55 3.35 10.96 -7.06
CA LEU A 55 2.31 11.98 -7.25
C LEU A 55 2.25 12.97 -6.06
N VAL A 56 2.48 12.51 -4.83
CA VAL A 56 2.63 13.37 -3.63
C VAL A 56 3.82 14.34 -3.73
N TYR A 57 4.88 14.00 -4.45
CA TYR A 57 5.99 14.93 -4.72
C TYR A 57 5.77 15.80 -5.98
N ALA A 58 4.93 15.38 -6.92
CA ALA A 58 4.65 16.12 -8.16
C ALA A 58 3.55 17.20 -8.01
N THR A 59 2.42 16.91 -7.35
CA THR A 59 1.29 17.86 -7.24
C THR A 59 1.58 19.16 -6.48
N PRO A 60 2.54 19.26 -5.52
CA PRO A 60 2.90 20.53 -4.89
C PRO A 60 3.33 21.64 -5.86
N PHE A 61 3.89 21.31 -7.02
CA PHE A 61 4.21 22.33 -8.03
C PHE A 61 2.94 23.05 -8.53
N ILE A 62 1.90 22.28 -8.82
CA ILE A 62 0.63 22.79 -9.36
C ILE A 62 -0.12 23.61 -8.30
N GLY A 63 -0.25 23.07 -7.08
CA GLY A 63 -0.95 23.74 -5.98
C GLY A 63 -0.23 24.98 -5.44
N GLY A 64 1.10 25.05 -5.57
CA GLY A 64 1.88 26.27 -5.33
C GLY A 64 1.57 27.36 -6.37
N VAL A 65 1.72 27.07 -7.66
CA VAL A 65 1.47 28.02 -8.76
C VAL A 65 0.04 28.59 -8.71
N ILE A 66 -0.97 27.78 -8.42
CA ILE A 66 -2.36 28.24 -8.28
C ILE A 66 -2.53 29.21 -7.11
N ALA A 67 -1.81 29.00 -6.00
CA ALA A 67 -1.86 29.90 -4.84
C ALA A 67 -1.09 31.20 -5.07
N ASP A 68 0.12 31.12 -5.64
CA ASP A 68 0.99 32.25 -5.97
C ASP A 68 0.34 33.24 -6.95
N GLN A 69 -0.50 32.75 -7.86
CA GLN A 69 -1.09 33.56 -8.94
C GLN A 69 -2.58 33.91 -8.74
N ILE A 70 -3.35 33.11 -8.00
CA ILE A 70 -4.82 33.23 -7.94
C ILE A 70 -5.37 33.08 -6.52
N LEU A 71 -5.14 31.94 -5.87
CA LEU A 71 -5.92 31.51 -4.71
C LEU A 71 -5.44 32.09 -3.36
N GLY A 72 -4.14 32.37 -3.22
CA GLY A 72 -3.51 32.75 -1.96
C GLY A 72 -3.34 31.59 -0.97
N TYR A 73 -2.26 31.62 -0.18
CA TYR A 73 -1.86 30.50 0.69
C TYR A 73 -2.95 30.06 1.67
N ARG A 74 -3.69 30.99 2.31
CA ARG A 74 -4.72 30.64 3.32
C ARG A 74 -5.83 29.77 2.73
N LYS A 75 -6.32 30.11 1.53
CA LYS A 75 -7.39 29.36 0.87
C LYS A 75 -6.87 28.03 0.31
N ALA A 76 -5.65 28.00 -0.21
CA ALA A 76 -5.01 26.76 -0.66
C ALA A 76 -4.76 25.77 0.49
N ILE A 77 -4.27 26.24 1.64
CA ILE A 77 -4.05 25.40 2.83
C ILE A 77 -5.38 24.83 3.36
N ILE A 78 -6.47 25.63 3.41
CA ILE A 78 -7.80 25.12 3.79
C ILE A 78 -8.29 24.07 2.78
N LEU A 79 -8.24 24.35 1.48
CA LEU A 79 -8.65 23.40 0.44
C LEU A 79 -7.87 22.08 0.56
N GLY A 80 -6.55 22.17 0.70
CA GLY A 80 -5.68 21.02 0.83
C GLY A 80 -5.97 20.18 2.07
N ALA A 81 -6.16 20.83 3.23
CA ALA A 81 -6.52 20.18 4.48
C ALA A 81 -7.91 19.51 4.45
N VAL A 82 -8.91 20.13 3.80
CA VAL A 82 -10.25 19.54 3.62
C VAL A 82 -10.19 18.31 2.72
N LEU A 83 -9.50 18.39 1.57
CA LEU A 83 -9.34 17.25 0.67
C LEU A 83 -8.56 16.11 1.35
N MET A 84 -7.50 16.40 2.12
CA MET A 84 -6.81 15.37 2.89
C MET A 84 -7.67 14.76 4.00
N ALA A 85 -8.52 15.54 4.68
CA ALA A 85 -9.42 15.00 5.70
C ALA A 85 -10.45 14.04 5.08
N ILE A 86 -11.04 14.41 3.93
CA ILE A 86 -11.91 13.53 3.14
C ILE A 86 -11.17 12.23 2.78
N GLY A 87 -9.95 12.33 2.25
CA GLY A 87 -9.14 11.17 1.91
C GLY A 87 -8.90 10.21 3.09
N HIS A 88 -8.52 10.73 4.26
CA HIS A 88 -8.29 9.88 5.43
C HIS A 88 -9.57 9.19 5.96
N PHE A 89 -10.74 9.84 5.91
CA PHE A 89 -11.99 9.18 6.31
C PHE A 89 -12.48 8.17 5.27
N LEU A 90 -12.19 8.37 3.97
CA LEU A 90 -12.44 7.36 2.93
C LEU A 90 -11.52 6.13 3.08
N MET A 91 -10.27 6.29 3.54
CA MET A 91 -9.40 5.15 3.91
C MET A 91 -9.97 4.30 5.06
N ALA A 92 -10.85 4.85 5.90
CA ALA A 92 -11.50 4.12 6.98
C ALA A 92 -12.73 3.31 6.54
N ILE A 93 -13.08 3.32 5.24
CA ILE A 93 -14.14 2.49 4.66
C ILE A 93 -13.47 1.39 3.82
N GLU A 94 -13.72 0.14 4.16
CA GLU A 94 -13.05 -1.03 3.56
C GLU A 94 -13.64 -1.35 2.18
N SER A 95 -13.24 -0.59 1.15
CA SER A 95 -13.64 -0.75 -0.26
C SER A 95 -12.54 -0.27 -1.21
N GLU A 96 -12.31 -0.99 -2.30
CA GLU A 96 -11.32 -0.63 -3.34
C GLU A 96 -11.60 0.75 -3.98
N VAL A 97 -12.87 1.08 -4.20
CA VAL A 97 -13.27 2.37 -4.80
C VAL A 97 -12.96 3.54 -3.85
N PHE A 98 -13.27 3.38 -2.55
CA PHE A 98 -12.95 4.40 -1.55
C PHE A 98 -11.44 4.47 -1.27
N PHE A 99 -10.70 3.37 -1.36
CA PHE A 99 -9.24 3.34 -1.25
C PHE A 99 -8.55 4.16 -2.35
N PHE A 100 -8.85 3.93 -3.64
CA PHE A 100 -8.24 4.73 -4.72
C PHE A 100 -8.75 6.18 -4.75
N GLY A 101 -10.03 6.40 -4.43
CA GLY A 101 -10.57 7.74 -4.23
C GLY A 101 -9.86 8.50 -3.11
N ALA A 102 -9.58 7.83 -1.99
CA ALA A 102 -8.84 8.36 -0.86
C ALA A 102 -7.41 8.76 -1.24
N LEU A 103 -6.64 7.86 -1.85
CA LEU A 103 -5.27 8.15 -2.29
C LEU A 103 -5.23 9.36 -3.23
N ALA A 104 -6.22 9.49 -4.13
CA ALA A 104 -6.36 10.66 -4.99
C ALA A 104 -6.65 11.95 -4.22
N PHE A 105 -7.59 11.94 -3.28
CA PHE A 105 -7.88 13.08 -2.41
C PHE A 105 -6.65 13.49 -1.56
N LEU A 106 -5.89 12.53 -1.06
CA LEU A 106 -4.64 12.77 -0.33
C LEU A 106 -3.58 13.42 -1.22
N ILE A 107 -3.37 12.92 -2.44
CA ILE A 107 -2.43 13.47 -3.44
C ILE A 107 -2.76 14.94 -3.78
N ILE A 108 -4.02 15.23 -4.10
CA ILE A 108 -4.48 16.57 -4.50
C ILE A 108 -4.42 17.52 -3.29
N GLY A 109 -4.86 17.05 -2.13
CA GLY A 109 -4.88 17.85 -0.91
C GLY A 109 -3.48 18.22 -0.41
N ASN A 110 -2.53 17.28 -0.39
CA ASN A 110 -1.11 17.55 -0.15
C ASN A 110 -0.56 18.58 -1.15
N GLY A 111 -0.94 18.48 -2.43
CA GLY A 111 -0.53 19.41 -3.48
C GLY A 111 -0.92 20.87 -3.18
N PHE A 112 -2.11 21.11 -2.64
CA PHE A 112 -2.54 22.46 -2.23
C PHE A 112 -2.02 22.91 -0.86
N PHE A 113 -1.74 21.98 0.07
CA PHE A 113 -1.34 22.29 1.44
C PHE A 113 0.17 22.56 1.56
N LYS A 114 0.99 21.57 1.19
CA LYS A 114 2.42 21.46 1.51
C LYS A 114 3.32 22.59 0.97
N PRO A 115 3.19 23.07 -0.29
CA PRO A 115 4.02 24.18 -0.76
C PRO A 115 3.61 25.49 -0.05
N ASN A 116 2.31 25.67 0.17
CA ASN A 116 1.73 26.94 0.58
C ASN A 116 1.89 27.22 2.07
N ILE A 117 1.80 26.19 2.93
CA ILE A 117 2.13 26.33 4.35
C ILE A 117 3.61 26.68 4.56
N SER A 118 4.50 26.10 3.75
CA SER A 118 5.94 26.38 3.77
C SER A 118 6.26 27.83 3.35
N SER A 119 5.67 28.30 2.24
CA SER A 119 5.75 29.71 1.83
C SER A 119 5.20 30.67 2.89
N MET A 120 4.13 30.27 3.58
CA MET A 120 3.49 31.05 4.64
C MET A 120 4.30 31.13 5.94
N VAL A 121 5.23 30.20 6.20
CA VAL A 121 6.27 30.37 7.25
C VAL A 121 7.29 31.41 6.82
N GLY A 122 7.71 31.39 5.54
CA GLY A 122 8.67 32.34 4.99
C GLY A 122 8.20 33.79 5.05
N SER A 123 6.91 34.05 4.81
CA SER A 123 6.29 35.37 4.88
C SER A 123 6.08 35.92 6.31
N LEU A 124 6.35 35.15 7.37
CA LEU A 124 6.31 35.66 8.75
C LEU A 124 7.50 36.57 9.11
N TYR A 125 8.54 36.59 8.28
CA TYR A 125 9.82 37.24 8.57
C TYR A 125 10.16 38.25 7.48
N LYS A 126 10.56 39.45 7.88
CA LYS A 126 11.01 40.50 6.93
C LYS A 126 12.36 40.10 6.30
N PRO A 127 12.69 40.59 5.10
CA PRO A 127 14.02 40.41 4.53
C PRO A 127 15.12 40.85 5.52
N GLY A 128 16.08 39.97 5.79
CA GLY A 128 17.16 40.21 6.76
C GLY A 128 16.84 39.90 8.23
N ASP A 129 15.63 39.43 8.58
CA ASP A 129 15.29 39.08 9.97
C ASP A 129 16.07 37.83 10.45
N PRO A 130 16.95 37.94 11.46
CA PRO A 130 17.81 36.85 11.92
C PRO A 130 17.05 35.73 12.64
N ARG A 131 15.76 35.90 12.94
CA ARG A 131 14.91 34.83 13.49
C ARG A 131 14.41 33.85 12.44
N ARG A 132 14.49 34.19 11.15
CA ARG A 132 13.89 33.39 10.06
C ARG A 132 14.32 31.92 10.12
N ASP A 133 15.62 31.66 10.20
CA ASP A 133 16.18 30.31 10.12
C ASP A 133 15.86 29.49 11.39
N GLY A 134 15.86 30.13 12.56
CA GLY A 134 15.34 29.52 13.79
C GLY A 134 13.83 29.24 13.72
N GLY A 135 13.07 30.07 13.00
CA GLY A 135 11.66 29.85 12.71
C GLY A 135 11.42 28.60 11.85
N PHE A 136 12.20 28.43 10.78
CA PHE A 136 12.19 27.21 9.98
C PHE A 136 12.66 25.98 10.77
N THR A 137 13.62 26.14 11.67
CA THR A 137 14.08 25.06 12.57
C THR A 137 12.96 24.60 13.50
N ILE A 138 12.24 25.54 14.14
CA ILE A 138 11.06 25.23 14.96
C ILE A 138 9.99 24.51 14.14
N PHE A 139 9.67 25.02 12.94
CA PHE A 139 8.70 24.39 12.03
C PHE A 139 9.09 22.95 11.65
N TYR A 140 10.37 22.72 11.34
CA TYR A 140 10.91 21.39 11.02
C TYR A 140 10.86 20.41 12.21
N MET A 141 10.99 20.88 13.45
CA MET A 141 10.75 20.03 14.63
C MET A 141 9.28 19.58 14.73
N GLY A 142 8.33 20.38 14.25
CA GLY A 142 6.91 20.01 14.19
C GLY A 142 6.65 18.87 13.20
N ILE A 143 7.32 18.90 12.04
CA ILE A 143 7.28 17.83 11.04
C ILE A 143 7.73 16.49 11.65
N ASN A 144 8.89 16.50 12.30
CA ASN A 144 9.48 15.28 12.89
C ASN A 144 8.69 14.77 14.10
N LEU A 145 8.12 15.66 14.92
CA LEU A 145 7.27 15.27 16.04
C LEU A 145 5.97 14.59 15.56
N GLY A 146 5.35 15.11 14.50
CA GLY A 146 4.20 14.45 13.84
C GLY A 146 4.58 13.09 13.26
N ALA A 147 5.71 13.02 12.56
CA ALA A 147 6.24 11.79 11.96
C ALA A 147 6.60 10.70 13.00
N PHE A 148 7.09 11.10 14.17
CA PHE A 148 7.40 10.18 15.28
C PHE A 148 6.13 9.67 15.98
N LEU A 149 5.19 10.55 16.32
CA LEU A 149 4.00 10.18 17.09
C LEU A 149 2.97 9.38 16.30
N ALA A 150 2.93 9.49 14.97
CA ALA A 150 1.87 8.89 14.18
C ALA A 150 1.95 7.38 13.97
N PRO A 151 3.12 6.77 13.67
CA PRO A 151 3.21 5.31 13.63
C PRO A 151 3.02 4.70 15.03
N LEU A 152 3.40 5.42 16.09
CA LEU A 152 3.11 5.04 17.48
C LEU A 152 1.61 5.09 17.80
N ALA A 153 0.83 6.00 17.20
CA ALA A 153 -0.59 6.13 17.46
C ALA A 153 -1.45 5.35 16.45
N CYS A 154 -1.47 5.81 15.19
CA CYS A 154 -2.25 5.21 14.10
C CYS A 154 -1.80 3.78 13.80
N GLY A 155 -0.50 3.48 13.92
CA GLY A 155 0.04 2.14 13.71
C GLY A 155 -0.42 1.14 14.77
N LEU A 156 -0.27 1.48 16.06
CA LEU A 156 -0.79 0.66 17.16
C LEU A 156 -2.31 0.45 17.07
N LEU A 157 -3.10 1.49 16.78
CA LEU A 157 -4.56 1.31 16.61
C LEU A 157 -4.89 0.45 15.37
N GLY A 158 -4.21 0.68 14.25
CA GLY A 158 -4.46 -0.02 12.99
C GLY A 158 -4.20 -1.52 13.07
N GLU A 159 -3.03 -1.94 13.57
CA GLU A 159 -2.64 -3.35 13.65
C GLU A 159 -3.23 -4.09 14.88
N LEU A 160 -3.58 -3.40 15.98
CA LEU A 160 -4.11 -4.08 17.19
C LEU A 160 -5.64 -4.05 17.33
N LEU A 161 -6.32 -3.06 16.74
CA LEU A 161 -7.78 -2.88 16.87
C LEU A 161 -8.53 -2.92 15.52
N GLY A 162 -7.87 -2.56 14.42
CA GLY A 162 -8.42 -2.60 13.07
C GLY A 162 -8.02 -1.40 12.22
N TRP A 163 -7.76 -1.64 10.93
CA TRP A 163 -7.20 -0.66 9.99
C TRP A 163 -7.99 0.66 9.94
N HIS A 164 -9.32 0.58 9.99
CA HIS A 164 -10.21 1.74 9.98
C HIS A 164 -10.03 2.65 11.21
N TYR A 165 -9.62 2.13 12.38
CA TYR A 165 -9.25 2.97 13.53
C TYR A 165 -7.92 3.71 13.30
N GLY A 166 -6.95 3.05 12.68
CA GLY A 166 -5.66 3.66 12.34
C GLY A 166 -5.81 4.79 11.31
N PHE A 167 -6.54 4.54 10.22
CA PHE A 167 -6.84 5.56 9.21
C PHE A 167 -7.78 6.66 9.73
N GLY A 168 -8.80 6.30 10.52
CA GLY A 168 -9.70 7.25 11.16
C GLY A 168 -8.99 8.19 12.13
N LEU A 169 -8.01 7.69 12.91
CA LEU A 169 -7.19 8.53 13.79
C LEU A 169 -6.30 9.51 12.99
N ALA A 170 -5.75 9.08 11.86
CA ALA A 170 -5.06 9.98 10.94
C ALA A 170 -6.02 11.07 10.39
N GLY A 171 -7.27 10.72 10.07
CA GLY A 171 -8.31 11.70 9.67
C GLY A 171 -8.65 12.71 10.77
N ILE A 172 -8.77 12.26 12.01
CA ILE A 172 -8.95 13.13 13.19
C ILE A 172 -7.75 14.09 13.33
N GLY A 173 -6.53 13.60 13.13
CA GLY A 173 -5.33 14.44 13.09
C GLY A 173 -5.44 15.57 12.05
N MET A 174 -5.88 15.25 10.83
CA MET A 174 -5.99 16.23 9.74
C MET A 174 -7.05 17.30 10.05
N VAL A 175 -8.18 16.89 10.63
CA VAL A 175 -9.23 17.81 11.13
C VAL A 175 -8.70 18.70 12.26
N MET A 176 -7.89 18.17 13.18
CA MET A 176 -7.25 18.98 14.23
C MET A 176 -6.28 20.01 13.64
N GLY A 177 -5.49 19.65 12.63
CA GLY A 177 -4.65 20.59 11.87
C GLY A 177 -5.45 21.72 11.21
N LEU A 178 -6.56 21.36 10.55
CA LEU A 178 -7.48 22.34 9.94
C LEU A 178 -8.11 23.28 10.99
N ILE A 179 -8.57 22.75 12.13
CA ILE A 179 -9.15 23.54 13.23
C ILE A 179 -8.11 24.52 13.80
N VAL A 180 -6.87 24.07 14.00
CA VAL A 180 -5.75 24.93 14.45
C VAL A 180 -5.49 26.05 13.44
N PHE A 181 -5.44 25.74 12.15
CA PHE A 181 -5.19 26.73 11.10
C PHE A 181 -6.31 27.79 11.04
N VAL A 182 -7.57 27.36 10.96
CA VAL A 182 -8.75 28.24 10.86
C VAL A 182 -8.88 29.12 12.09
N ARG A 183 -8.84 28.55 13.30
CA ARG A 183 -8.91 29.34 14.56
C ARG A 183 -7.68 30.21 14.78
N GLY A 184 -6.55 29.88 14.17
CA GLY A 184 -5.31 30.62 14.27
C GLY A 184 -5.16 31.78 13.27
N GLN A 185 -6.11 31.98 12.35
CA GLN A 185 -5.95 32.99 11.28
C GLN A 185 -5.87 34.44 11.76
N ASN A 186 -6.46 34.73 12.93
CA ASN A 186 -6.38 36.04 13.58
C ASN A 186 -4.98 36.39 14.14
N LYS A 187 -4.02 35.45 14.10
CA LYS A 187 -2.61 35.68 14.52
C LYS A 187 -1.69 36.05 13.35
N PHE A 188 -2.18 36.00 12.11
CA PHE A 188 -1.44 36.39 10.92
C PHE A 188 -1.69 37.87 10.59
N GLU A 189 -0.70 38.57 10.05
CA GLU A 189 -0.89 39.93 9.51
C GLU A 189 -1.98 39.91 8.41
N PRO A 190 -2.81 40.96 8.25
CA PRO A 190 -3.97 40.94 7.35
C PRO A 190 -3.65 40.56 5.89
N THR A 191 -2.47 40.95 5.40
CA THR A 191 -1.99 40.67 4.03
C THR A 191 -1.39 39.28 3.85
N ASN A 192 -0.90 38.63 4.93
CA ASN A 192 -0.09 37.43 4.82
C ASN A 192 -0.93 36.23 4.33
N GLY A 193 -0.57 35.67 3.17
CA GLY A 193 -1.23 34.50 2.58
C GLY A 193 -2.62 34.77 1.99
N MET A 194 -2.99 36.04 1.78
CA MET A 194 -4.21 36.43 1.07
C MET A 194 -4.07 36.21 -0.46
N PRO A 195 -5.18 36.20 -1.22
CA PRO A 195 -5.14 36.15 -2.68
C PRO A 195 -4.31 37.30 -3.27
N PRO A 196 -3.39 37.05 -4.21
CA PRO A 196 -2.50 38.06 -4.78
C PRO A 196 -3.24 39.09 -5.65
N ASN A 197 -4.40 38.72 -6.20
CA ASN A 197 -5.31 39.64 -6.88
C ASN A 197 -6.76 39.22 -6.58
N PRO A 198 -7.43 39.86 -5.60
CA PRO A 198 -8.78 39.51 -5.20
C PRO A 198 -9.82 39.67 -6.33
N GLU A 199 -9.68 40.69 -7.18
CA GLU A 199 -10.60 40.97 -8.29
C GLU A 199 -10.61 39.83 -9.33
N LYS A 200 -9.43 39.34 -9.72
CA LYS A 200 -9.27 38.16 -10.58
C LYS A 200 -9.86 36.91 -9.95
N LEU A 201 -9.74 36.73 -8.63
CA LEU A 201 -10.32 35.59 -7.91
C LEU A 201 -11.86 35.62 -7.94
N THR A 202 -12.46 36.80 -7.76
CA THR A 202 -13.92 36.99 -7.79
C THR A 202 -14.52 37.07 -9.20
N GLN A 203 -13.70 37.33 -10.22
CA GLN A 203 -14.15 37.42 -11.62
C GLN A 203 -14.90 36.15 -12.04
N MET A 204 -16.10 36.34 -12.58
CA MET A 204 -16.93 35.28 -13.16
C MET A 204 -16.33 34.83 -14.50
N LEU A 205 -16.25 33.51 -14.71
CA LEU A 205 -15.84 32.89 -15.98
C LEU A 205 -16.99 32.15 -16.65
N LEU A 206 -17.94 31.64 -15.86
CA LEU A 206 -19.18 31.01 -16.31
C LEU A 206 -20.35 31.53 -15.44
N PRO A 207 -21.61 31.40 -15.86
CA PRO A 207 -22.77 31.76 -15.04
C PRO A 207 -22.70 31.11 -13.65
N GLY A 208 -22.69 31.94 -12.59
CA GLY A 208 -22.59 31.50 -11.20
C GLY A 208 -21.21 31.00 -10.73
N ILE A 209 -20.20 30.89 -11.60
CA ILE A 209 -18.88 30.32 -11.28
C ILE A 209 -17.77 31.35 -11.52
N ASN A 210 -17.13 31.77 -10.42
CA ASN A 210 -15.90 32.57 -10.42
C ASN A 210 -14.64 31.68 -10.39
N ARG A 211 -13.46 32.29 -10.54
CA ARG A 211 -12.18 31.53 -10.56
C ARG A 211 -11.98 30.70 -9.29
N GLU A 212 -12.39 31.20 -8.13
CA GLU A 212 -12.33 30.45 -6.87
C GLU A 212 -13.15 29.15 -6.90
N ARG A 213 -14.43 29.24 -7.26
CA ARG A 213 -15.32 28.08 -7.39
C ARG A 213 -14.81 27.12 -8.46
N LEU A 214 -14.25 27.62 -9.56
CA LEU A 214 -13.68 26.79 -10.63
C LEU A 214 -12.45 25.99 -10.14
N ILE A 215 -11.59 26.58 -9.30
CA ILE A 215 -10.45 25.85 -8.69
C ILE A 215 -10.95 24.76 -7.75
N TYR A 216 -11.96 25.04 -6.93
CA TYR A 216 -12.54 24.04 -6.02
C TYR A 216 -13.21 22.90 -6.80
N ILE A 217 -14.06 23.22 -7.77
CA ILE A 217 -14.71 22.23 -8.65
C ILE A 217 -13.66 21.40 -9.40
N GLY A 218 -12.63 22.05 -9.98
CA GLY A 218 -11.54 21.36 -10.66
C GLY A 218 -10.74 20.41 -9.76
N ALA A 219 -10.52 20.78 -8.49
CA ALA A 219 -9.84 19.93 -7.52
C ALA A 219 -10.65 18.68 -7.13
N PHE A 220 -11.99 18.72 -7.20
CA PHE A 220 -12.83 17.52 -7.04
C PHE A 220 -12.98 16.73 -8.36
N LEU A 221 -13.12 17.41 -9.52
CA LEU A 221 -13.29 16.76 -10.83
C LEU A 221 -12.03 16.03 -11.30
N ILE A 222 -10.83 16.41 -10.83
CA ILE A 222 -9.58 15.70 -11.17
C ILE A 222 -9.36 14.44 -10.31
N THR A 223 -10.09 14.25 -9.20
CA THR A 223 -9.94 13.09 -8.30
C THR A 223 -10.05 11.74 -9.02
N PRO A 224 -11.03 11.48 -9.92
CA PRO A 224 -11.11 10.22 -10.66
C PRO A 224 -9.90 9.98 -11.58
N LEU A 225 -9.33 11.04 -12.18
CA LEU A 225 -8.14 10.95 -13.03
C LEU A 225 -6.88 10.61 -12.21
N ILE A 226 -6.71 11.23 -11.04
CA ILE A 226 -5.61 10.88 -10.14
C ILE A 226 -5.79 9.46 -9.58
N GLY A 227 -7.02 9.06 -9.24
CA GLY A 227 -7.34 7.69 -8.81
C GLY A 227 -7.01 6.66 -9.88
N LEU A 228 -7.34 6.93 -11.15
CA LEU A 228 -7.00 6.10 -12.29
C LEU A 228 -5.48 5.96 -12.48
N LEU A 229 -4.70 7.03 -12.30
CA LEU A 229 -3.24 7.01 -12.37
C LEU A 229 -2.58 6.18 -11.25
N VAL A 230 -3.22 6.11 -10.07
CA VAL A 230 -2.75 5.28 -8.95
C VAL A 230 -3.17 3.81 -9.13
N TRP A 231 -4.42 3.56 -9.53
CA TRP A 231 -4.94 2.20 -9.81
C TRP A 231 -4.19 1.54 -10.97
N LYS A 232 -3.90 2.30 -12.03
CA LYS A 232 -3.06 1.89 -13.15
C LYS A 232 -1.66 2.48 -13.00
N TYR A 233 -0.97 2.18 -11.89
CA TYR A 233 0.37 2.68 -11.56
C TYR A 233 1.41 2.51 -12.69
N GLU A 234 1.24 1.54 -13.59
CA GLU A 234 2.05 1.34 -14.79
C GLU A 234 1.98 2.54 -15.75
N LEU A 235 0.82 3.21 -15.88
CA LEU A 235 0.66 4.43 -16.67
C LEU A 235 1.58 5.56 -16.17
N MET A 236 1.85 5.62 -14.86
CA MET A 236 2.77 6.61 -14.33
C MET A 236 4.20 6.40 -14.83
N ALA A 237 4.62 5.15 -15.11
CA ALA A 237 5.94 4.89 -15.70
C ALA A 237 6.08 5.53 -17.10
N TYR A 238 5.05 5.36 -17.93
CA TYR A 238 4.98 5.89 -19.29
C TYR A 238 4.82 7.42 -19.36
N VAL A 239 4.27 8.06 -18.31
CA VAL A 239 4.13 9.53 -18.25
C VAL A 239 5.34 10.19 -17.58
N LEU A 240 5.70 9.75 -16.37
CA LEU A 240 6.68 10.42 -15.53
C LEU A 240 8.11 10.26 -16.06
N THR A 241 8.48 9.07 -16.56
CA THR A 241 9.85 8.79 -16.99
C THR A 241 10.22 9.59 -18.25
N PRO A 242 9.42 9.61 -19.34
CA PRO A 242 9.70 10.47 -20.50
C PRO A 242 9.65 11.96 -20.15
N PHE A 243 8.71 12.39 -19.30
CA PHE A 243 8.64 13.79 -18.86
C PHE A 243 9.90 14.22 -18.08
N ALA A 244 10.39 13.39 -17.16
CA ALA A 244 11.64 13.65 -16.44
C ALA A 244 12.85 13.68 -17.38
N ILE A 245 12.94 12.74 -18.33
CA ILE A 245 14.01 12.76 -19.35
C ILE A 245 13.96 14.05 -20.16
N ILE A 246 12.78 14.49 -20.63
CA ILE A 246 12.60 15.74 -21.38
C ILE A 246 13.01 16.96 -20.54
N VAL A 247 12.63 17.03 -19.27
CA VAL A 247 12.99 18.14 -18.37
C VAL A 247 14.50 18.18 -18.10
N PHE A 248 15.12 17.07 -17.72
CA PHE A 248 16.56 17.02 -17.42
C PHE A 248 17.41 17.22 -18.68
N ALA A 249 17.05 16.60 -19.81
CA ALA A 249 17.72 16.82 -21.10
C ALA A 249 17.52 18.26 -21.60
N GLY A 250 16.32 18.83 -21.43
CA GLY A 250 16.02 20.22 -21.79
C GLY A 250 16.87 21.22 -21.01
N ILE A 251 17.02 21.04 -19.69
CA ILE A 251 17.91 21.87 -18.87
C ILE A 251 19.38 21.66 -19.26
N LEU A 252 19.80 20.43 -19.55
CA LEU A 252 21.16 20.13 -20.01
C LEU A 252 21.47 20.82 -21.35
N ILE A 253 20.60 20.68 -22.36
CA ILE A 253 20.73 21.31 -23.68
C ILE A 253 20.74 22.84 -23.53
N MET A 254 19.77 23.40 -22.80
CA MET A 254 19.70 24.83 -22.52
C MET A 254 20.97 25.36 -21.84
N SER A 255 21.59 24.57 -20.95
CA SER A 255 22.82 24.99 -20.24
C SER A 255 23.98 25.32 -21.17
N PHE A 256 24.05 24.74 -22.37
CA PHE A 256 25.10 25.06 -23.35
C PHE A 256 25.02 26.50 -23.87
N SER A 257 23.84 27.14 -23.81
CA SER A 257 23.65 28.55 -24.15
C SER A 257 24.11 29.53 -23.06
N PHE A 258 24.46 29.04 -21.86
CA PHE A 258 24.83 29.88 -20.73
C PHE A 258 26.34 30.13 -20.67
N GLU A 259 26.74 31.17 -19.95
CA GLU A 259 28.15 31.45 -19.65
C GLU A 259 28.83 30.29 -18.93
N LYS A 260 30.16 30.21 -19.04
CA LYS A 260 30.97 29.11 -18.49
C LYS A 260 30.71 28.83 -17.00
N ILE A 261 30.50 29.87 -16.20
CA ILE A 261 30.21 29.74 -14.75
C ILE A 261 28.81 29.21 -14.53
N GLU A 262 27.79 29.85 -15.11
CA GLU A 262 26.38 29.41 -15.01
C GLU A 262 26.19 27.97 -15.49
N ARG A 263 26.74 27.64 -16.66
CA ARG A 263 26.70 26.29 -17.25
C ARG A 263 27.28 25.24 -16.32
N GLN A 264 28.47 25.48 -15.77
CA GLN A 264 29.12 24.55 -14.84
C GLN A 264 28.34 24.40 -13.53
N ARG A 265 27.74 25.48 -13.01
CA ARG A 265 26.85 25.41 -11.84
C ARG A 265 25.57 24.60 -12.12
N VAL A 266 24.95 24.75 -13.30
CA VAL A 266 23.80 23.93 -13.72
C VAL A 266 24.19 22.46 -13.86
N TRP A 267 25.37 22.15 -14.43
CA TRP A 267 25.87 20.77 -14.50
C TRP A 267 26.06 20.15 -13.10
N VAL A 268 26.59 20.90 -12.12
CA VAL A 268 26.69 20.45 -10.73
C VAL A 268 25.32 20.08 -10.15
N ILE A 269 24.29 20.91 -10.40
CA ILE A 269 22.92 20.63 -9.93
C ILE A 269 22.35 19.38 -10.60
N LEU A 270 22.49 19.22 -11.92
CA LEU A 270 22.01 18.04 -12.66
C LEU A 270 22.68 16.75 -12.16
N ILE A 271 23.99 16.78 -11.94
CA ILE A 271 24.76 15.64 -11.43
C ILE A 271 24.33 15.27 -10.00
N LEU A 272 24.13 16.26 -9.12
CA LEU A 272 23.70 15.99 -7.74
C LEU A 272 22.20 15.68 -7.63
N ALA A 273 21.37 16.10 -8.58
CA ALA A 273 19.99 15.63 -8.73
C ALA A 273 19.94 14.15 -9.11
N PHE A 274 20.80 13.68 -10.03
CA PHE A 274 20.93 12.26 -10.34
C PHE A 274 21.31 11.42 -9.11
N PHE A 275 22.31 11.85 -8.33
CA PHE A 275 22.67 11.16 -7.09
C PHE A 275 21.62 11.30 -5.98
N SER A 276 20.82 12.37 -5.98
CA SER A 276 19.62 12.52 -5.14
C SER A 276 18.59 11.43 -5.47
N ILE A 277 18.32 11.15 -6.76
CA ILE A 277 17.43 10.04 -7.17
C ILE A 277 17.91 8.71 -6.58
N THR A 278 19.22 8.42 -6.66
CA THR A 278 19.78 7.19 -6.07
C THR A 278 19.57 7.14 -4.56
N PHE A 279 19.91 8.20 -3.83
CA PHE A 279 19.74 8.24 -2.37
C PHE A 279 18.28 8.03 -1.96
N TRP A 280 17.36 8.80 -2.53
CA TRP A 280 15.95 8.77 -2.10
C TRP A 280 15.23 7.51 -2.57
N ALA A 281 15.54 6.93 -3.74
CA ALA A 281 14.94 5.66 -4.18
C ALA A 281 15.29 4.48 -3.25
N PHE A 282 16.47 4.55 -2.63
CA PHE A 282 16.99 3.55 -1.70
C PHE A 282 16.52 3.85 -0.26
N PHE A 283 16.49 5.11 0.17
CA PHE A 283 15.99 5.53 1.48
C PHE A 283 14.47 5.27 1.63
N GLU A 284 13.68 5.57 0.60
CA GLU A 284 12.22 5.40 0.61
C GLU A 284 11.77 3.92 0.63
N GLN A 285 12.71 2.96 0.48
CA GLN A 285 12.46 1.54 0.78
C GLN A 285 11.97 1.33 2.22
N ALA A 286 12.28 2.26 3.14
CA ALA A 286 11.72 2.30 4.50
C ALA A 286 10.21 2.11 4.50
N GLY A 287 9.49 2.79 3.59
CA GLY A 287 8.03 2.74 3.47
C GLY A 287 7.47 1.53 2.71
N SER A 288 8.33 0.68 2.14
CA SER A 288 7.91 -0.41 1.25
C SER A 288 8.62 -1.73 1.59
N SER A 289 9.73 -2.06 0.93
CA SER A 289 10.40 -3.36 1.09
C SER A 289 10.98 -3.59 2.48
N ILE A 290 11.47 -2.54 3.16
CA ILE A 290 11.95 -2.64 4.55
C ILE A 290 10.76 -2.85 5.50
N THR A 291 9.56 -2.34 5.18
CA THR A 291 8.35 -2.61 5.99
C THR A 291 7.91 -4.06 5.86
N LEU A 292 7.86 -4.63 4.65
CA LEU A 292 7.49 -6.04 4.48
C LEU A 292 8.59 -6.99 4.98
N PHE A 293 9.88 -6.63 4.86
CA PHE A 293 10.97 -7.31 5.55
C PHE A 293 10.79 -7.28 7.09
N THR A 294 10.39 -6.13 7.66
CA THR A 294 10.11 -6.02 9.10
C THR A 294 8.93 -6.88 9.53
N ALA A 295 7.89 -6.99 8.70
CA ALA A 295 6.72 -7.83 8.97
C ALA A 295 7.02 -9.34 8.86
N ASN A 296 7.86 -9.74 7.89
CA ASN A 296 8.06 -11.14 7.50
C ASN A 296 9.36 -11.77 8.05
N ASN A 297 10.35 -10.97 8.43
CA ASN A 297 11.72 -11.45 8.71
C ASN A 297 12.42 -10.79 9.91
N VAL A 298 11.77 -9.91 10.68
CA VAL A 298 12.38 -9.34 11.90
C VAL A 298 11.63 -9.84 13.13
N ASN A 299 12.36 -10.29 14.15
CA ASN A 299 11.76 -10.63 15.43
C ASN A 299 11.36 -9.34 16.17
N ARG A 300 10.06 -9.08 16.28
CA ARG A 300 9.46 -7.86 16.85
C ARG A 300 9.06 -8.00 18.33
N PHE A 301 9.38 -9.12 19.00
CA PHE A 301 9.06 -9.31 20.41
C PHE A 301 9.97 -8.48 21.33
N ILE A 302 9.37 -7.55 22.08
CA ILE A 302 10.03 -6.72 23.08
C ILE A 302 9.31 -6.91 24.41
N LEU A 303 10.03 -7.34 25.45
CA LEU A 303 9.51 -7.54 26.81
C LEU A 303 8.23 -8.42 26.88
N GLY A 304 8.10 -9.40 25.98
CA GLY A 304 6.95 -10.32 25.91
C GLY A 304 5.76 -9.83 25.07
N PHE A 305 5.88 -8.65 24.43
CA PHE A 305 4.87 -8.10 23.52
C PHE A 305 5.42 -8.03 22.09
N GLU A 306 4.65 -8.49 21.09
CA GLU A 306 5.04 -8.32 19.68
C GLU A 306 4.68 -6.91 19.20
N VAL A 307 5.69 -6.11 18.86
CA VAL A 307 5.50 -4.73 18.43
C VAL A 307 4.97 -4.68 17.00
N PRO A 308 3.83 -4.01 16.72
CA PRO A 308 3.30 -3.82 15.38
C PRO A 308 4.32 -3.29 14.36
N THR A 309 4.22 -3.72 13.11
CA THR A 309 5.24 -3.45 12.07
C THR A 309 5.33 -1.96 11.76
N SER A 310 4.17 -1.30 11.63
CA SER A 310 4.04 0.13 11.35
C SER A 310 4.80 0.99 12.36
N VAL A 311 4.87 0.60 13.64
CA VAL A 311 5.60 1.33 14.69
C VAL A 311 7.04 1.59 14.32
N PHE A 312 7.72 0.67 13.60
CA PHE A 312 9.12 0.85 13.24
C PHE A 312 9.36 2.01 12.25
N GLN A 313 8.32 2.55 11.61
CA GLN A 313 8.40 3.83 10.87
C GLN A 313 8.73 5.02 11.77
N SER A 314 8.47 4.97 13.08
CA SER A 314 8.84 6.05 14.00
C SER A 314 10.34 6.11 14.30
N VAL A 315 11.12 5.09 13.92
CA VAL A 315 12.55 4.97 14.26
C VAL A 315 13.40 6.02 13.54
N ASN A 316 13.14 6.29 12.25
CA ASN A 316 13.81 7.38 11.52
C ASN A 316 13.55 8.76 12.16
N PRO A 317 12.31 9.25 12.32
CA PRO A 317 12.07 10.58 12.92
C PRO A 317 12.49 10.66 14.39
N MET A 318 12.48 9.55 15.15
CA MET A 318 13.12 9.48 16.46
C MET A 318 14.63 9.79 16.38
N PHE A 319 15.34 9.15 15.45
CA PHE A 319 16.77 9.44 15.23
C PHE A 319 17.01 10.84 14.66
N ILE A 320 16.13 11.41 13.83
CA ILE A 320 16.24 12.82 13.40
C ILE A 320 16.15 13.74 14.62
N ILE A 321 15.17 13.54 15.51
CA ILE A 321 15.00 14.36 16.73
C ILE A 321 16.25 14.30 17.64
N ILE A 322 16.86 13.11 17.77
CA ILE A 322 18.05 12.90 18.61
C ILE A 322 19.32 13.47 17.95
N PHE A 323 19.56 13.18 16.67
CA PHE A 323 20.84 13.44 16.02
C PHE A 323 20.91 14.74 15.22
N ALA A 324 19.81 15.34 14.77
CA ALA A 324 19.85 16.61 14.04
C ALA A 324 20.54 17.76 14.83
N PRO A 325 20.31 17.95 16.14
CA PRO A 325 21.03 18.96 16.94
C PRO A 325 22.54 18.66 17.05
N ILE A 326 22.91 17.39 17.08
CA ILE A 326 24.31 16.93 17.13
C ILE A 326 25.00 17.20 15.79
N PHE A 327 24.37 16.86 14.67
CA PHE A 327 24.88 17.13 13.32
C PHE A 327 25.00 18.62 13.03
N ALA A 328 24.00 19.43 13.42
CA ALA A 328 24.07 20.89 13.29
C ALA A 328 25.25 21.48 14.10
N SER A 329 25.45 21.00 15.34
CA SER A 329 26.57 21.40 16.19
C SER A 329 27.92 20.98 15.61
N LEU A 330 28.00 19.77 15.02
CA LEU A 330 29.18 19.24 14.34
C LEU A 330 29.57 20.09 13.12
N TRP A 331 28.61 20.43 12.26
CA TRP A 331 28.87 21.28 11.09
C TRP A 331 29.35 22.68 11.52
N ILE A 332 28.72 23.31 12.52
CA ILE A 332 29.18 24.60 13.06
C ILE A 332 30.60 24.50 13.67
N ALA A 333 30.92 23.41 14.37
CA ALA A 333 32.23 23.19 14.97
C ALA A 333 33.33 22.93 13.92
N LEU A 334 33.00 22.31 12.80
CA LEU A 334 33.91 22.09 11.68
C LEU A 334 34.07 23.34 10.79
N GLY A 335 33.00 24.09 10.54
CA GLY A 335 33.04 25.36 9.80
C GLY A 335 33.91 26.41 10.51
N LYS A 336 33.83 26.50 11.84
CA LYS A 336 34.74 27.31 12.68
C LYS A 336 36.22 26.91 12.61
N ARG A 337 36.55 25.80 11.95
CA ARG A 337 37.91 25.26 11.78
C ARG A 337 38.32 25.16 10.30
N ASP A 338 37.53 25.70 9.38
CA ASP A 338 37.63 25.51 7.92
C ASP A 338 37.76 24.03 7.50
N LYS A 339 37.02 23.16 8.21
CA LYS A 339 37.00 21.70 8.02
C LYS A 339 35.59 21.16 7.76
N GLU A 340 34.64 22.02 7.45
CA GLU A 340 33.29 21.57 7.07
C GLU A 340 33.34 20.84 5.71
N PRO A 341 32.81 19.60 5.61
CA PRO A 341 32.73 18.92 4.33
C PRO A 341 31.85 19.71 3.35
N ASN A 342 32.36 19.99 2.15
CA ASN A 342 31.55 20.65 1.12
C ASN A 342 30.36 19.76 0.73
N THR A 343 29.35 20.36 0.10
CA THR A 343 28.08 19.67 -0.25
C THR A 343 28.27 18.36 -1.02
N THR A 344 29.23 18.25 -1.95
CA THR A 344 29.49 16.97 -2.63
C THR A 344 30.04 15.90 -1.69
N ILE A 345 30.94 16.26 -0.75
CA ILE A 345 31.42 15.31 0.26
C ILE A 345 30.30 14.91 1.21
N LYS A 346 29.40 15.84 1.59
CA LYS A 346 28.20 15.49 2.37
C LYS A 346 27.27 14.54 1.62
N PHE A 347 27.09 14.71 0.30
CA PHE A 347 26.38 13.73 -0.54
C PHE A 347 27.06 12.36 -0.55
N ALA A 348 28.39 12.30 -0.73
CA ALA A 348 29.12 11.03 -0.65
C ALA A 348 28.95 10.35 0.71
N LEU A 349 29.11 11.08 1.82
CA LEU A 349 28.92 10.56 3.19
C LEU A 349 27.47 10.11 3.45
N GLY A 350 26.48 10.78 2.85
CA GLY A 350 25.07 10.37 2.94
C GLY A 350 24.82 9.02 2.25
N ILE A 351 25.28 8.89 0.99
CA ILE A 351 25.09 7.67 0.19
C ILE A 351 25.93 6.50 0.75
N ILE A 352 27.15 6.73 1.24
CA ILE A 352 27.95 5.69 1.91
C ILE A 352 27.23 5.15 3.16
N GLN A 353 26.69 6.03 4.02
CA GLN A 353 25.96 5.60 5.22
C GLN A 353 24.65 4.85 4.88
N LEU A 354 23.92 5.28 3.84
CA LEU A 354 22.77 4.55 3.32
C LEU A 354 23.15 3.12 2.91
N GLY A 355 24.25 2.98 2.17
CA GLY A 355 24.85 1.70 1.82
C GLY A 355 25.17 0.85 3.03
N LEU A 356 25.93 1.40 3.98
CA LEU A 356 26.29 0.69 5.23
C LEU A 356 25.05 0.22 6.00
N GLY A 357 23.95 0.99 6.01
CA GLY A 357 22.68 0.56 6.62
C GLY A 357 22.04 -0.64 5.92
N PHE A 358 22.10 -0.71 4.57
CA PHE A 358 21.72 -1.92 3.84
C PHE A 358 22.69 -3.08 4.12
N GLY A 359 23.98 -2.82 4.27
CA GLY A 359 24.98 -3.80 4.71
C GLY A 359 24.66 -4.38 6.10
N VAL A 360 24.13 -3.57 7.03
CA VAL A 360 23.64 -4.04 8.34
C VAL A 360 22.41 -4.93 8.20
N PHE A 361 21.47 -4.65 7.29
CA PHE A 361 20.35 -5.56 7.03
C PHE A 361 20.81 -6.90 6.43
N VAL A 362 21.78 -6.88 5.51
CA VAL A 362 22.38 -8.10 4.93
C VAL A 362 23.12 -8.91 5.99
N LEU A 363 23.91 -8.26 6.86
CA LEU A 363 24.57 -8.92 7.98
C LEU A 363 23.56 -9.52 8.96
N GLY A 364 22.47 -8.81 9.25
CA GLY A 364 21.37 -9.33 10.05
C GLY A 364 20.69 -10.55 9.41
N ALA A 365 20.51 -10.53 8.09
CA ALA A 365 19.96 -11.66 7.35
C ALA A 365 20.87 -12.89 7.32
N GLN A 366 22.20 -12.68 7.26
CA GLN A 366 23.20 -13.76 7.38
C GLN A 366 23.30 -14.33 8.80
N LEU A 367 22.89 -13.56 9.81
CA LEU A 367 22.91 -13.93 11.23
C LEU A 367 21.49 -14.21 11.79
N ALA A 368 20.54 -14.55 10.91
CA ALA A 368 19.19 -14.92 11.29
C ALA A 368 19.13 -16.28 12.00
N GLY A 369 18.05 -16.51 12.75
CA GLY A 369 17.78 -17.81 13.35
C GLY A 369 17.42 -18.88 12.30
N PRO A 370 17.39 -20.17 12.68
CA PRO A 370 16.90 -21.26 11.82
C PRO A 370 15.42 -21.10 11.40
N ASP A 371 14.69 -20.22 12.08
CA ASP A 371 13.33 -19.78 11.77
C ASP A 371 13.25 -18.73 10.64
N GLY A 372 14.39 -18.20 10.17
CA GLY A 372 14.46 -17.12 9.18
C GLY A 372 14.21 -15.72 9.75
N MET A 373 14.35 -15.55 11.08
CA MET A 373 14.08 -14.28 11.77
C MET A 373 15.37 -13.57 12.16
N VAL A 374 15.45 -12.28 11.80
CA VAL A 374 16.55 -11.36 12.08
C VAL A 374 16.31 -10.66 13.41
N ALA A 375 17.36 -10.52 14.22
CA ALA A 375 17.28 -9.80 15.49
C ALA A 375 17.02 -8.28 15.27
N LEU A 376 16.07 -7.71 16.02
CA LEU A 376 15.63 -6.32 15.88
C LEU A 376 16.77 -5.27 15.89
N VAL A 377 17.88 -5.56 16.58
CA VAL A 377 19.07 -4.70 16.65
C VAL A 377 19.61 -4.32 15.28
N PHE A 378 19.56 -5.22 14.28
CA PHE A 378 20.00 -4.92 12.90
C PHE A 378 19.06 -3.94 12.20
N LEU A 379 17.75 -4.04 12.43
CA LEU A 379 16.78 -3.09 11.89
C LEU A 379 17.05 -1.67 12.43
N LEU A 380 17.27 -1.56 13.75
CA LEU A 380 17.54 -0.29 14.42
C LEU A 380 18.88 0.34 13.97
N PHE A 381 19.95 -0.44 13.84
CA PHE A 381 21.24 0.08 13.34
C PHE A 381 21.19 0.47 11.86
N GLY A 382 20.45 -0.26 11.02
CA GLY A 382 20.26 0.12 9.62
C GLY A 382 19.49 1.44 9.49
N TYR A 383 18.39 1.61 10.22
CA TYR A 383 17.65 2.88 10.29
C TYR A 383 18.50 4.03 10.86
N LEU A 384 19.38 3.77 11.83
CA LEU A 384 20.30 4.77 12.37
C LEU A 384 21.23 5.28 11.26
N LEU A 385 21.90 4.38 10.52
CA LEU A 385 22.81 4.72 9.43
C LEU A 385 22.09 5.40 8.26
N HIS A 386 20.88 4.97 7.92
CA HIS A 386 20.04 5.64 6.91
C HIS A 386 19.72 7.08 7.34
N THR A 387 19.39 7.30 8.61
CA THR A 387 19.04 8.61 9.16
C THR A 387 20.25 9.54 9.29
N THR A 388 21.41 9.04 9.75
CA THR A 388 22.65 9.85 9.76
C THR A 388 23.19 10.09 8.35
N GLY A 389 22.82 9.25 7.38
CA GLY A 389 22.96 9.53 5.95
C GLY A 389 22.07 10.68 5.46
N GLU A 390 20.80 10.67 5.83
CA GLU A 390 19.83 11.73 5.52
C GLU A 390 20.26 13.09 6.06
N LEU A 391 20.74 13.15 7.31
CA LEU A 391 21.24 14.38 7.96
C LEU A 391 22.48 14.99 7.28
N CYS A 392 23.17 14.25 6.42
CA CYS A 392 24.22 14.80 5.55
C CYS A 392 23.65 15.46 4.28
N ILE A 393 22.58 14.91 3.68
CA ILE A 393 22.08 15.30 2.35
C ILE A 393 20.92 16.31 2.41
N SER A 394 19.92 16.03 3.25
CA SER A 394 18.62 16.71 3.23
C SER A 394 18.73 18.24 3.41
N PRO A 395 19.56 18.79 4.33
CA PRO A 395 19.67 20.24 4.50
C PRO A 395 20.38 20.97 3.35
N VAL A 396 21.27 20.29 2.61
CA VAL A 396 22.18 20.93 1.65
C VAL A 396 21.69 20.86 0.19
N GLY A 397 20.92 19.83 -0.18
CA GLY A 397 20.41 19.66 -1.54
C GLY A 397 19.54 20.84 -2.01
N LEU A 398 18.51 21.20 -1.24
CA LEU A 398 17.59 22.29 -1.60
C LEU A 398 18.26 23.67 -1.59
N SER A 399 19.19 23.89 -0.65
CA SER A 399 19.97 25.14 -0.55
C SER A 399 20.93 25.31 -1.74
N MET A 400 21.52 24.22 -2.24
CA MET A 400 22.40 24.28 -3.40
C MET A 400 21.67 24.77 -4.65
N VAL A 401 20.43 24.30 -4.90
CA VAL A 401 19.68 24.66 -6.12
C VAL A 401 19.48 26.18 -6.22
N THR A 402 19.09 26.83 -5.11
CA THR A 402 18.87 28.29 -5.10
C THR A 402 20.16 29.11 -5.15
N LYS A 403 21.28 28.58 -4.64
CA LYS A 403 22.60 29.23 -4.71
C LYS A 403 23.29 29.08 -6.07
N LEU A 404 23.05 27.99 -6.80
CA LEU A 404 23.77 27.64 -8.03
C LEU A 404 23.01 27.94 -9.32
N ALA A 405 21.68 27.88 -9.33
CA ALA A 405 20.90 28.07 -10.55
C ALA A 405 20.90 29.55 -11.01
N PRO A 406 21.01 29.83 -12.32
CA PRO A 406 20.82 31.18 -12.86
C PRO A 406 19.45 31.75 -12.47
N ALA A 407 19.42 33.01 -12.03
CA ALA A 407 18.19 33.66 -11.56
C ALA A 407 17.03 33.60 -12.58
N ARG A 408 17.36 33.65 -13.88
CA ARG A 408 16.43 33.49 -15.00
C ARG A 408 15.70 32.14 -15.09
N ILE A 409 16.24 31.06 -14.50
CA ILE A 409 15.66 29.71 -14.56
C ILE A 409 15.55 29.02 -13.19
N VAL A 410 15.80 29.71 -12.08
CA VAL A 410 15.85 29.11 -10.73
C VAL A 410 14.60 28.29 -10.40
N SER A 411 13.41 28.75 -10.79
CA SER A 411 12.15 28.03 -10.60
C SER A 411 12.03 26.77 -11.46
N MET A 412 12.59 26.76 -12.66
CA MET A 412 12.62 25.58 -13.54
C MET A 412 13.57 24.51 -12.99
N VAL A 413 14.75 24.93 -12.51
CA VAL A 413 15.72 24.02 -11.89
C VAL A 413 15.19 23.48 -10.55
N MET A 414 14.48 24.30 -9.79
CA MET A 414 13.77 23.86 -8.58
C MET A 414 12.64 22.87 -8.90
N GLY A 415 11.89 23.08 -9.99
CA GLY A 415 10.92 22.11 -10.50
C GLY A 415 11.57 20.77 -10.85
N ALA A 416 12.72 20.79 -11.54
CA ALA A 416 13.49 19.59 -11.84
C ALA A 416 14.07 18.91 -10.58
N TRP A 417 14.41 19.69 -9.53
CA TRP A 417 14.83 19.14 -8.25
C TRP A 417 13.69 18.38 -7.55
N PHE A 418 12.47 18.93 -7.50
CA PHE A 418 11.31 18.18 -6.98
C PHE A 418 10.92 16.98 -7.85
N LEU A 419 11.07 17.09 -9.17
CA LEU A 419 10.89 15.97 -10.11
C LEU A 419 11.88 14.83 -9.86
N SER A 420 13.07 15.13 -9.30
CA SER A 420 14.02 14.10 -8.85
C SER A 420 13.45 13.23 -7.71
N PHE A 421 12.65 13.80 -6.79
CA PHE A 421 11.99 13.02 -5.74
C PHE A 421 10.83 12.17 -6.27
N ALA A 422 10.07 12.68 -7.25
CA ALA A 422 9.04 11.89 -7.93
C ALA A 422 9.66 10.70 -8.69
N MET A 423 10.78 10.92 -9.39
CA MET A 423 11.56 9.83 -10.01
C MET A 423 12.17 8.87 -8.97
N ALA A 424 12.62 9.37 -7.82
CA ALA A 424 13.15 8.54 -6.74
C ALA A 424 12.08 7.58 -6.20
N GLN A 425 10.85 8.06 -5.98
CA GLN A 425 9.71 7.22 -5.60
C GLN A 425 9.39 6.17 -6.67
N HIS A 426 9.40 6.54 -7.96
CA HIS A 426 9.16 5.61 -9.05
C HIS A 426 10.23 4.50 -9.15
N VAL A 427 11.51 4.87 -9.11
CA VAL A 427 12.64 3.92 -9.10
C VAL A 427 12.64 3.08 -7.82
N GLY A 428 12.27 3.67 -6.68
CA GLY A 428 12.07 2.96 -5.43
C GLY A 428 10.99 1.87 -5.54
N GLY A 429 9.90 2.13 -6.26
CA GLY A 429 8.89 1.12 -6.60
C GLY A 429 9.36 0.04 -7.57
N MET A 430 10.33 0.33 -8.45
CA MET A 430 10.98 -0.70 -9.27
C MET A 430 11.88 -1.60 -8.41
N ILE A 431 12.68 -1.01 -7.53
CA ILE A 431 13.55 -1.73 -6.58
C ILE A 431 12.74 -2.60 -5.63
N ALA A 432 11.68 -2.05 -5.03
CA ALA A 432 10.83 -2.80 -4.10
C ALA A 432 10.21 -4.03 -4.78
N ARG A 433 9.78 -3.94 -6.05
CA ARG A 433 9.26 -5.09 -6.82
C ARG A 433 10.27 -6.22 -7.00
N LEU A 434 11.58 -5.97 -6.93
CA LEU A 434 12.60 -7.04 -6.91
C LEU A 434 12.59 -7.84 -5.59
N THR A 435 12.00 -7.30 -4.52
CA THR A 435 11.76 -8.03 -3.25
C THR A 435 10.43 -8.78 -3.20
N SER A 436 9.65 -8.79 -4.29
CA SER A 436 8.33 -9.43 -4.30
C SER A 436 8.44 -10.96 -4.27
N THR A 437 7.66 -11.58 -3.39
CA THR A 437 7.59 -13.03 -3.23
C THR A 437 7.02 -13.77 -4.44
N ALA A 438 6.29 -13.05 -5.32
CA ALA A 438 5.69 -13.56 -6.55
C ALA A 438 6.68 -14.25 -7.51
N HIS A 439 7.97 -13.90 -7.49
CA HIS A 439 8.97 -14.57 -8.34
C HIS A 439 9.25 -16.03 -7.93
N TYR A 440 8.76 -16.45 -6.76
CA TYR A 440 8.84 -17.82 -6.24
C TYR A 440 7.46 -18.49 -6.10
N MET A 441 6.39 -17.86 -6.64
CA MET A 441 5.03 -18.41 -6.64
C MET A 441 4.74 -19.20 -7.94
N GLU A 442 5.52 -20.26 -8.22
CA GLU A 442 5.14 -21.26 -9.25
C GLU A 442 4.02 -22.20 -8.73
N THR A 443 2.87 -21.62 -8.35
CA THR A 443 1.63 -22.36 -8.04
C THR A 443 0.40 -21.62 -8.59
N GLY A 444 0.43 -21.31 -9.88
CA GLY A 444 -0.73 -20.93 -10.68
C GLY A 444 -0.66 -21.73 -11.98
N ILE A 445 -1.74 -22.42 -12.35
CA ILE A 445 -1.70 -23.40 -13.44
C ILE A 445 -1.86 -22.67 -14.78
N THR A 446 -1.12 -23.13 -15.79
CA THR A 446 -1.10 -22.55 -17.15
C THR A 446 -1.74 -23.48 -18.16
N TYR A 447 -2.73 -22.95 -18.88
CA TYR A 447 -3.47 -23.65 -19.93
C TYR A 447 -3.05 -23.14 -21.32
N GLU A 448 -2.70 -24.06 -22.22
CA GLU A 448 -2.49 -23.81 -23.65
C GLU A 448 -3.39 -24.76 -24.46
N PRO A 449 -4.45 -24.28 -25.14
CA PRO A 449 -5.35 -25.14 -25.91
C PRO A 449 -4.73 -25.61 -27.23
N SER A 450 -4.86 -26.90 -27.54
CA SER A 450 -4.42 -27.48 -28.83
C SER A 450 -5.55 -27.70 -29.86
N SER A 451 -6.80 -27.78 -29.41
CA SER A 451 -7.91 -28.33 -30.19
C SER A 451 -9.25 -27.65 -29.86
N SER A 452 -10.20 -27.67 -30.80
CA SER A 452 -11.58 -27.20 -30.58
C SER A 452 -12.49 -28.33 -30.05
N PHE A 453 -13.45 -27.97 -29.21
CA PHE A 453 -14.41 -28.87 -28.52
C PHE A 453 -15.05 -29.96 -29.42
N THR A 454 -14.46 -31.15 -29.44
CA THR A 454 -15.12 -32.48 -29.28
C THR A 454 -14.08 -33.59 -29.45
N GLY A 455 -13.48 -34.05 -28.35
CA GLY A 455 -12.47 -35.10 -28.38
C GLY A 455 -11.64 -35.19 -27.09
N LYS A 456 -10.54 -35.93 -27.17
CA LYS A 456 -9.56 -36.08 -26.08
C LYS A 456 -8.55 -34.95 -26.10
N ASP A 457 -8.66 -34.01 -25.16
CA ASP A 457 -7.60 -33.03 -24.92
C ASP A 457 -6.58 -33.53 -23.89
N GLN A 458 -5.35 -33.01 -24.00
CA GLN A 458 -4.25 -33.27 -23.07
C GLN A 458 -3.82 -31.96 -22.40
N PHE A 459 -3.63 -32.01 -21.08
CA PHE A 459 -3.05 -30.91 -20.31
C PHE A 459 -1.92 -31.40 -19.40
N SER A 460 -1.02 -30.50 -19.04
CA SER A 460 0.22 -30.82 -18.31
C SER A 460 0.30 -29.99 -17.03
N VAL A 461 -0.20 -30.55 -15.92
CA VAL A 461 -0.14 -29.89 -14.62
C VAL A 461 1.26 -30.06 -14.02
N ARG A 462 1.86 -28.96 -13.58
CA ARG A 462 3.18 -28.96 -12.93
C ARG A 462 3.02 -28.72 -11.43
N THR A 463 3.09 -29.80 -10.67
CA THR A 463 3.03 -29.75 -9.20
C THR A 463 4.41 -29.65 -8.58
N TYR A 464 4.52 -28.86 -7.52
CA TYR A 464 5.73 -28.68 -6.73
C TYR A 464 5.51 -29.16 -5.30
N TYR A 465 6.47 -29.87 -4.74
CA TYR A 465 6.44 -30.29 -3.34
C TYR A 465 7.78 -30.01 -2.64
N VAL A 466 7.68 -29.78 -1.33
CA VAL A 466 8.81 -29.49 -0.44
C VAL A 466 9.07 -30.73 0.42
N ASN A 467 10.25 -31.32 0.29
CA ASN A 467 10.68 -32.41 1.19
C ASN A 467 11.26 -31.83 2.50
N GLY A 468 11.45 -32.65 3.53
CA GLY A 468 11.87 -32.24 4.88
C GLY A 468 13.24 -31.54 5.00
N ASN A 469 14.01 -31.45 3.91
CA ASN A 469 15.26 -30.67 3.79
C ASN A 469 15.07 -29.43 2.87
N ASP A 470 13.87 -28.86 2.87
CA ASP A 470 13.40 -27.69 2.08
C ASP A 470 13.68 -27.72 0.55
N THR A 471 14.00 -28.89 0.02
CA THR A 471 14.41 -29.08 -1.37
C THR A 471 13.19 -29.25 -2.27
N LEU A 472 13.02 -28.31 -3.20
CA LEU A 472 11.94 -28.31 -4.17
C LEU A 472 12.17 -29.40 -5.23
N ARG A 473 11.12 -30.16 -5.56
CA ARG A 473 11.08 -31.02 -6.76
C ARG A 473 9.87 -30.68 -7.63
N SER A 474 10.04 -30.87 -8.94
CA SER A 474 8.99 -30.72 -9.95
C SER A 474 9.07 -31.89 -10.93
N GLU A 475 7.96 -32.58 -11.13
CA GLU A 475 7.78 -33.57 -12.21
C GLU A 475 6.50 -33.20 -12.97
N PRO A 476 6.52 -33.13 -14.32
CA PRO A 476 5.35 -32.71 -15.10
C PRO A 476 4.33 -33.85 -15.21
N MET A 477 3.13 -33.66 -14.63
CA MET A 477 2.05 -34.63 -14.71
C MET A 477 1.20 -34.37 -15.96
N LYS A 478 1.27 -35.28 -16.93
CA LYS A 478 0.38 -35.26 -18.10
C LYS A 478 -0.94 -35.95 -17.78
N MET A 479 -2.05 -35.31 -18.11
CA MET A 479 -3.40 -35.84 -17.95
C MET A 479 -4.17 -35.82 -19.28
N LEU A 480 -5.09 -36.78 -19.40
CA LEU A 480 -6.00 -36.98 -20.53
C LEU A 480 -7.42 -36.91 -19.96
N VAL A 481 -8.29 -36.11 -20.56
CA VAL A 481 -9.72 -36.06 -20.21
C VAL A 481 -10.56 -36.46 -21.42
N ASP A 482 -11.44 -37.45 -21.20
CA ASP A 482 -12.56 -37.77 -22.07
C ASP A 482 -13.78 -36.95 -21.60
N VAL A 483 -14.27 -36.04 -22.44
CA VAL A 483 -15.54 -35.34 -22.22
C VAL A 483 -16.66 -36.08 -22.94
N VAL A 484 -17.62 -36.61 -22.20
CA VAL A 484 -18.79 -37.32 -22.74
C VAL A 484 -20.05 -36.54 -22.38
N ALA A 485 -20.58 -35.78 -23.33
CA ALA A 485 -21.81 -35.00 -23.16
C ALA A 485 -23.01 -35.74 -23.76
N GLU A 486 -24.07 -35.99 -22.97
CA GLU A 486 -25.31 -36.61 -23.45
C GLU A 486 -26.27 -35.60 -24.10
N ARG A 487 -25.76 -34.96 -25.16
CA ARG A 487 -26.51 -34.23 -26.21
C ARG A 487 -27.18 -32.89 -25.84
N PRO A 488 -27.61 -32.09 -26.84
CA PRO A 488 -27.43 -30.62 -26.78
C PRO A 488 -28.74 -29.80 -26.95
N ASP A 489 -28.54 -28.49 -27.16
CA ASP A 489 -29.47 -27.52 -27.74
C ASP A 489 -30.61 -26.97 -26.87
N GLU A 490 -30.29 -26.33 -25.73
CA GLU A 490 -31.15 -25.26 -25.19
C GLU A 490 -30.35 -24.21 -24.38
N VAL A 491 -30.67 -22.92 -24.55
CA VAL A 491 -30.00 -21.79 -23.86
C VAL A 491 -30.97 -21.16 -22.87
N ALA A 492 -30.76 -21.42 -21.57
CA ALA A 492 -31.59 -20.89 -20.50
C ALA A 492 -31.16 -19.46 -20.05
N PRO A 493 -32.11 -18.56 -19.74
CA PRO A 493 -31.81 -17.27 -19.12
C PRO A 493 -31.41 -17.41 -17.64
N LYS A 494 -30.63 -16.46 -17.12
CA LYS A 494 -30.05 -16.52 -15.77
C LYS A 494 -31.04 -16.02 -14.68
N PRO A 495 -31.23 -16.74 -13.57
CA PRO A 495 -31.76 -16.14 -12.34
C PRO A 495 -30.66 -15.37 -11.59
N GLU A 496 -31.03 -14.30 -10.88
CA GLU A 496 -30.12 -13.56 -9.98
C GLU A 496 -30.18 -14.15 -8.56
N VAL A 497 -29.02 -14.48 -7.97
CA VAL A 497 -28.92 -15.03 -6.62
C VAL A 497 -28.14 -14.07 -5.72
N PHE A 498 -28.77 -13.65 -4.61
CA PHE A 498 -28.18 -12.74 -3.62
C PHE A 498 -27.70 -13.53 -2.39
N TYR A 499 -26.44 -13.33 -2.00
CA TYR A 499 -25.80 -14.06 -0.90
C TYR A 499 -25.75 -13.23 0.38
N LEU A 500 -26.32 -13.75 1.48
CA LEU A 500 -26.37 -13.07 2.77
C LEU A 500 -25.41 -13.73 3.79
N HIS A 501 -24.22 -13.15 3.94
CA HIS A 501 -23.18 -13.67 4.83
C HIS A 501 -23.33 -13.16 6.27
N ARG A 502 -23.52 -14.07 7.23
CA ARG A 502 -23.36 -13.81 8.67
C ARG A 502 -22.26 -14.71 9.24
N SER A 503 -21.28 -14.12 9.95
CA SER A 503 -20.32 -14.86 10.77
C SER A 503 -20.93 -15.23 12.13
N VAL A 504 -20.55 -16.40 12.65
CA VAL A 504 -21.16 -17.07 13.80
C VAL A 504 -20.05 -17.52 14.75
N LYS A 505 -20.26 -17.45 16.06
CA LYS A 505 -19.22 -17.72 17.05
C LYS A 505 -19.02 -19.22 17.26
N PRO A 506 -17.79 -19.70 17.52
CA PRO A 506 -17.59 -21.05 18.05
C PRO A 506 -18.39 -21.24 19.35
N GLY A 507 -19.36 -22.15 19.35
CA GLY A 507 -20.28 -22.38 20.46
C GLY A 507 -21.58 -21.55 20.44
N GLU A 508 -21.79 -20.66 19.49
CA GLU A 508 -23.10 -20.03 19.25
C GLU A 508 -24.01 -21.02 18.51
N GLN A 509 -24.88 -21.70 19.25
CA GLN A 509 -25.99 -22.43 18.64
C GLN A 509 -27.02 -21.45 18.09
N PHE A 510 -27.41 -21.62 16.83
CA PHE A 510 -28.66 -21.05 16.36
C PHE A 510 -29.81 -21.78 17.02
N ASN A 511 -30.59 -21.06 17.80
CA ASN A 511 -32.01 -21.40 17.91
C ASN A 511 -32.66 -21.14 16.55
N ALA A 512 -33.60 -22.00 16.16
CA ALA A 512 -34.63 -21.62 15.21
C ALA A 512 -35.47 -20.46 15.82
N ASP A 513 -36.30 -19.84 14.99
CA ASP A 513 -37.16 -18.70 15.33
C ASP A 513 -36.37 -17.37 15.46
N LEU A 514 -35.25 -17.26 14.74
CA LEU A 514 -34.45 -16.03 14.64
C LEU A 514 -35.06 -15.07 13.60
N ARG A 515 -35.57 -13.92 14.03
CA ARG A 515 -35.95 -12.80 13.17
C ARG A 515 -34.82 -11.79 13.00
N ILE A 516 -34.50 -11.41 11.77
CA ILE A 516 -33.49 -10.38 11.44
C ILE A 516 -34.13 -9.28 10.59
N PRO A 517 -34.19 -8.03 11.07
CA PRO A 517 -34.53 -6.89 10.22
C PRO A 517 -33.35 -6.52 9.32
N TYR A 518 -33.61 -6.40 8.01
CA TYR A 518 -32.66 -5.98 6.97
C TYR A 518 -33.26 -4.84 6.14
N LEU A 519 -32.41 -4.04 5.48
CA LEU A 519 -32.88 -3.16 4.41
C LEU A 519 -32.76 -3.90 3.07
N ASP A 520 -33.82 -3.91 2.29
CA ASP A 520 -33.80 -4.41 0.91
C ASP A 520 -33.05 -3.43 -0.04
N PRO A 521 -32.74 -3.83 -1.29
CA PRO A 521 -32.05 -2.98 -2.25
C PRO A 521 -32.78 -1.68 -2.64
N THR A 522 -34.06 -1.53 -2.28
CA THR A 522 -34.86 -0.31 -2.47
C THR A 522 -34.81 0.63 -1.26
N GLY A 523 -34.25 0.17 -0.13
CA GLY A 523 -34.14 0.91 1.13
C GLY A 523 -35.31 0.69 2.10
N ARG A 524 -36.16 -0.32 1.89
CA ARG A 524 -37.24 -0.68 2.83
C ARG A 524 -36.75 -1.65 3.90
N LEU A 525 -37.18 -1.42 5.14
CA LEU A 525 -36.88 -2.28 6.29
C LEU A 525 -37.88 -3.45 6.33
N THR A 526 -37.37 -4.67 6.29
CA THR A 526 -38.13 -5.94 6.18
C THR A 526 -37.52 -6.98 7.14
N GLU A 527 -38.27 -7.97 7.63
CA GLU A 527 -37.75 -9.03 8.51
C GLU A 527 -37.66 -10.40 7.79
N ILE A 528 -36.62 -11.19 8.10
CA ILE A 528 -36.45 -12.59 7.67
C ILE A 528 -36.49 -13.49 8.91
N GLU A 529 -37.20 -14.63 8.83
CA GLU A 529 -37.38 -15.62 9.91
C GLU A 529 -36.85 -17.01 9.49
N PHE A 530 -36.28 -17.78 10.43
CA PHE A 530 -35.60 -19.06 10.15
C PHE A 530 -36.12 -20.22 11.03
N THR A 531 -36.57 -21.33 10.42
CA THR A 531 -37.30 -22.42 11.10
C THR A 531 -36.98 -23.82 10.53
N ARG A 532 -37.19 -24.89 11.32
CA ARG A 532 -36.57 -26.23 11.10
C ARG A 532 -37.49 -27.28 10.43
N GLN A 533 -36.88 -28.31 9.81
CA GLN A 533 -37.52 -29.42 9.05
C GLN A 533 -36.85 -30.80 9.36
N PRO A 534 -37.52 -31.97 9.17
CA PRO A 534 -37.16 -33.22 9.88
C PRO A 534 -36.63 -34.43 9.06
N SER A 535 -36.43 -34.37 7.73
CA SER A 535 -36.55 -35.56 6.85
C SER A 535 -35.26 -36.28 6.35
N HIS A 536 -34.12 -36.24 7.05
CA HIS A 536 -32.87 -36.93 6.60
C HIS A 536 -32.28 -37.87 7.68
N GLY A 537 -31.55 -38.90 7.23
CA GLY A 537 -31.13 -40.07 8.03
C GLY A 537 -30.08 -39.80 9.12
N GLN A 538 -29.84 -40.81 9.96
CA GLN A 538 -28.92 -40.68 11.10
C GLN A 538 -27.46 -40.53 10.63
N MET A 539 -26.84 -39.44 11.09
CA MET A 539 -25.39 -39.22 11.04
C MET A 539 -24.82 -39.46 12.43
N GLN A 540 -23.90 -40.41 12.56
CA GLN A 540 -23.20 -40.71 13.81
C GLN A 540 -21.68 -40.64 13.59
N PHE A 541 -20.97 -39.91 14.45
CA PHE A 541 -19.52 -39.87 14.39
C PHE A 541 -18.92 -41.15 15.01
N SER A 542 -18.02 -41.79 14.28
CA SER A 542 -17.15 -42.85 14.79
C SER A 542 -15.70 -42.48 14.46
N ASN A 543 -14.90 -42.21 15.50
CA ASN A 543 -13.49 -41.80 15.41
C ASN A 543 -13.23 -40.81 14.26
N ASP A 544 -13.75 -39.60 14.42
CA ASP A 544 -13.65 -38.45 13.51
C ASP A 544 -14.26 -38.61 12.10
N THR A 545 -14.97 -39.71 11.82
CA THR A 545 -15.71 -39.92 10.55
C THR A 545 -17.22 -39.87 10.76
N ILE A 546 -17.95 -39.11 9.93
CA ILE A 546 -19.42 -39.17 9.87
C ILE A 546 -19.83 -40.48 9.17
N VAL A 547 -20.52 -41.35 9.90
CA VAL A 547 -21.22 -42.51 9.34
C VAL A 547 -22.68 -42.11 9.10
N TYR A 548 -23.10 -42.08 7.84
CA TYR A 548 -24.50 -41.89 7.45
C TYR A 548 -25.17 -43.25 7.20
N SER A 549 -26.27 -43.50 7.89
CA SER A 549 -27.01 -44.77 7.83
C SER A 549 -28.44 -44.56 7.34
N ALA A 550 -28.77 -45.19 6.21
CA ALA A 550 -30.13 -45.21 5.66
C ALA A 550 -30.46 -46.62 5.13
N HIS A 551 -31.62 -47.17 5.52
CA HIS A 551 -32.14 -48.42 4.98
C HIS A 551 -33.03 -48.14 3.77
N ALA A 552 -32.76 -48.81 2.65
CA ALA A 552 -33.66 -48.81 1.50
C ALA A 552 -34.79 -49.83 1.71
N ILE A 553 -36.03 -49.41 1.50
CA ILE A 553 -37.19 -50.30 1.38
C ILE A 553 -37.44 -50.51 -0.12
N SER A 554 -37.46 -51.76 -0.57
CA SER A 554 -37.76 -52.10 -1.97
C SER A 554 -39.28 -52.06 -2.20
N PRO A 555 -39.77 -51.46 -3.30
CA PRO A 555 -41.20 -51.46 -3.62
C PRO A 555 -41.63 -52.78 -4.26
N GLU A 556 -42.58 -53.49 -3.64
CA GLU A 556 -43.43 -54.46 -4.33
C GLU A 556 -44.91 -54.00 -4.28
N ASN A 557 -45.55 -54.04 -5.44
CA ASN A 557 -47.00 -54.21 -5.68
C ASN A 557 -48.01 -53.58 -4.68
N THR A 558 -48.62 -52.44 -5.07
CA THR A 558 -50.10 -52.27 -5.24
C THR A 558 -50.41 -50.81 -5.68
N THR A 559 -50.68 -50.56 -6.97
CA THR A 559 -52.00 -50.45 -7.62
C THR A 559 -52.86 -49.19 -7.31
N ASN A 560 -53.07 -48.42 -8.39
CA ASN A 560 -54.28 -47.65 -8.77
C ASN A 560 -54.46 -46.16 -8.42
N THR A 561 -54.93 -45.46 -9.47
CA THR A 561 -55.73 -44.21 -9.52
C THR A 561 -55.07 -42.87 -9.16
N GLU A 562 -54.54 -42.24 -10.21
CA GLU A 562 -54.92 -40.89 -10.67
C GLU A 562 -54.88 -39.71 -9.68
N MET A 563 -53.78 -38.96 -9.73
CA MET A 563 -53.87 -37.49 -9.83
C MET A 563 -52.75 -36.94 -10.74
N GLN A 564 -53.00 -35.77 -11.35
CA GLN A 564 -52.36 -35.30 -12.58
C GLN A 564 -50.83 -35.14 -12.52
N GLU A 565 -50.15 -35.56 -13.59
CA GLU A 565 -48.78 -35.11 -13.88
C GLU A 565 -48.79 -33.63 -14.30
N SER A 566 -48.06 -32.78 -13.59
CA SER A 566 -47.72 -31.42 -14.03
C SER A 566 -46.29 -31.04 -13.62
N MET A 567 -45.33 -31.42 -14.48
CA MET A 567 -43.91 -31.02 -14.50
C MET A 567 -43.13 -30.98 -13.17
N LEU A 568 -42.34 -32.04 -12.94
CA LEU A 568 -41.18 -32.01 -12.04
C LEU A 568 -40.03 -31.16 -12.65
N PRO A 569 -39.16 -30.52 -11.85
CA PRO A 569 -38.07 -29.68 -12.35
C PRO A 569 -36.96 -30.48 -13.06
N ARG A 570 -36.35 -29.88 -14.09
CA ARG A 570 -35.21 -30.45 -14.83
C ARG A 570 -33.95 -30.55 -13.96
N LYS A 571 -33.10 -31.53 -14.28
CA LYS A 571 -31.74 -31.68 -13.75
C LYS A 571 -30.80 -32.17 -14.85
N ASP A 572 -29.76 -31.38 -15.12
CA ASP A 572 -28.68 -31.78 -16.03
C ASP A 572 -27.44 -32.18 -15.23
N THR A 573 -26.70 -33.16 -15.73
CA THR A 573 -25.53 -33.73 -15.03
C THR A 573 -24.41 -34.04 -16.01
N ILE A 574 -23.31 -33.28 -15.93
CA ILE A 574 -22.12 -33.49 -16.76
C ILE A 574 -21.16 -34.39 -15.98
N THR A 575 -20.69 -35.48 -16.61
CA THR A 575 -19.79 -36.45 -15.96
C THR A 575 -18.44 -36.53 -16.65
N PHE A 576 -17.38 -36.31 -15.88
CA PHE A 576 -15.99 -36.44 -16.29
C PHE A 576 -15.41 -37.77 -15.79
N ILE A 577 -14.52 -38.38 -16.57
CA ILE A 577 -13.75 -39.56 -16.17
C ILE A 577 -12.27 -39.21 -16.25
N MET A 578 -11.64 -38.96 -15.10
CA MET A 578 -10.20 -38.69 -15.04
C MET A 578 -9.43 -40.01 -15.04
N LYS A 579 -8.36 -40.10 -15.83
CA LYS A 579 -7.59 -41.34 -16.02
C LYS A 579 -6.08 -41.12 -15.90
N GLU A 580 -5.44 -41.85 -14.98
CA GLU A 580 -4.00 -41.77 -14.75
C GLU A 580 -3.24 -42.44 -15.92
N ILE A 581 -2.56 -41.65 -16.76
CA ILE A 581 -1.94 -42.14 -18.02
C ILE A 581 -0.96 -43.30 -17.76
N ASN A 582 -0.17 -43.21 -16.68
CA ASN A 582 0.83 -44.22 -16.31
C ASN A 582 0.23 -45.42 -15.56
N ARG A 583 -1.05 -45.38 -15.18
CA ARG A 583 -1.78 -46.45 -14.45
C ARG A 583 -3.24 -46.51 -14.93
N PRO A 584 -3.49 -46.93 -16.19
CA PRO A 584 -4.80 -46.84 -16.84
C PRO A 584 -5.90 -47.71 -16.22
N GLU A 585 -5.59 -48.50 -15.19
CA GLU A 585 -6.57 -49.25 -14.38
C GLU A 585 -7.32 -48.35 -13.38
N ARG A 586 -6.79 -47.15 -13.07
CA ARG A 586 -7.41 -46.19 -12.16
C ARG A 586 -8.14 -45.09 -12.91
N PHE A 587 -9.38 -44.89 -12.51
CA PHE A 587 -10.22 -43.79 -12.95
C PHE A 587 -11.16 -43.35 -11.82
N ASP A 588 -11.36 -42.05 -11.70
CA ASP A 588 -12.36 -41.46 -10.81
C ASP A 588 -13.43 -40.75 -11.64
N LYS A 589 -14.70 -40.93 -11.25
CA LYS A 589 -15.84 -40.24 -11.86
C LYS A 589 -16.17 -38.99 -11.07
N VAL A 590 -16.15 -37.84 -11.73
CA VAL A 590 -16.56 -36.54 -11.15
C VAL A 590 -17.80 -36.08 -11.89
N ALA A 591 -18.87 -35.76 -11.16
CA ALA A 591 -20.12 -35.30 -11.74
C ALA A 591 -20.45 -33.88 -11.26
N LEU A 592 -20.78 -33.00 -12.20
CA LEU A 592 -21.32 -31.67 -11.96
C LEU A 592 -22.83 -31.71 -12.18
N VAL A 593 -23.62 -31.47 -11.13
CA VAL A 593 -25.09 -31.50 -11.17
C VAL A 593 -25.61 -30.08 -11.04
N ILE A 594 -26.48 -29.66 -11.95
CA ILE A 594 -27.13 -28.34 -11.93
C ILE A 594 -28.63 -28.55 -11.70
N THR A 595 -29.27 -27.67 -10.94
CA THR A 595 -30.71 -27.74 -10.60
C THR A 595 -31.29 -26.33 -10.60
N ILE A 596 -32.48 -26.18 -11.15
CA ILE A 596 -33.23 -24.92 -11.26
C ILE A 596 -34.65 -25.19 -10.73
N SER A 597 -35.20 -24.28 -9.92
CA SER A 597 -36.52 -24.43 -9.28
C SER A 597 -37.05 -23.07 -8.83
N ASP A 598 -38.38 -22.91 -8.84
CA ASP A 598 -39.09 -21.69 -8.46
C ASP A 598 -40.06 -21.95 -7.27
N ASP A 599 -40.15 -20.98 -6.34
CA ASP A 599 -41.09 -20.83 -5.20
C ASP A 599 -41.08 -21.82 -3.99
N GLU A 600 -41.86 -21.50 -2.93
CA GLU A 600 -41.48 -21.66 -1.51
C GLU A 600 -42.40 -22.55 -0.58
N ALA A 601 -41.94 -22.75 0.68
CA ALA A 601 -42.65 -23.06 1.94
C ALA A 601 -42.55 -24.47 2.60
N PHE A 602 -42.57 -24.52 3.95
CA PHE A 602 -42.33 -25.69 4.84
C PHE A 602 -42.87 -25.49 6.29
N HIS A 603 -42.93 -26.55 7.15
CA HIS A 603 -42.66 -26.65 8.65
C HIS A 603 -43.31 -27.91 9.31
N PRO A 604 -43.20 -28.21 10.65
CA PRO A 604 -42.06 -28.34 11.61
C PRO A 604 -42.11 -29.74 12.38
N VAL A 605 -41.59 -30.11 13.58
CA VAL A 605 -40.66 -29.56 14.65
C VAL A 605 -39.53 -30.61 14.96
N VAL A 606 -39.24 -31.38 16.05
CA VAL A 606 -39.42 -31.50 17.55
C VAL A 606 -38.32 -32.53 18.08
N ILE A 607 -38.05 -32.85 19.37
CA ILE A 607 -37.36 -32.12 20.48
C ILE A 607 -36.63 -33.10 21.49
N ASN A 608 -35.32 -32.90 21.78
CA ASN A 608 -34.49 -33.21 23.00
C ASN A 608 -34.39 -34.66 23.64
N PRO A 609 -33.52 -34.96 24.68
CA PRO A 609 -32.46 -34.17 25.38
C PRO A 609 -31.10 -34.88 25.78
N GLU A 610 -30.14 -34.05 26.29
CA GLU A 610 -28.89 -34.34 27.09
C GLU A 610 -27.68 -35.12 26.48
N GLN A 611 -26.39 -34.99 26.87
CA GLN A 611 -25.66 -34.44 28.06
C GLN A 611 -24.36 -33.64 27.73
N ASN A 612 -23.67 -33.08 28.76
CA ASN A 612 -22.51 -32.17 28.69
C ASN A 612 -21.13 -32.82 29.00
N TYR A 613 -20.04 -32.29 28.41
CA TYR A 613 -18.65 -32.40 28.92
C TYR A 613 -17.81 -31.13 28.63
N THR A 614 -16.64 -30.95 29.27
CA THR A 614 -15.81 -29.73 29.19
C THR A 614 -14.33 -30.01 29.46
N VAL A 615 -13.41 -29.42 28.66
CA VAL A 615 -11.94 -29.44 28.86
C VAL A 615 -11.33 -28.04 28.60
N ILE A 616 -10.07 -27.82 28.98
CA ILE A 616 -9.51 -26.53 29.43
C ILE A 616 -8.73 -25.75 28.33
N ARG A 617 -8.61 -24.42 28.53
CA ARG A 617 -8.07 -23.41 27.60
C ARG A 617 -6.61 -23.62 27.16
N SER A 618 -6.34 -23.19 25.92
CA SER A 618 -5.04 -22.66 25.46
C SER A 618 -5.12 -21.13 25.30
N THR A 619 -3.98 -20.42 25.32
CA THR A 619 -3.91 -18.97 25.61
C THR A 619 -3.54 -18.11 24.39
N ALA A 620 -4.40 -18.07 23.37
CA ALA A 620 -4.35 -17.05 22.32
C ALA A 620 -5.70 -16.90 21.59
N LEU A 621 -6.51 -15.91 21.96
CA LEU A 621 -7.56 -15.27 21.13
C LEU A 621 -8.28 -14.19 21.93
N ARG A 622 -8.12 -12.91 21.56
CA ARG A 622 -8.88 -11.80 22.16
C ARG A 622 -9.55 -10.93 21.10
N THR A 623 -10.64 -11.47 20.55
CA THR A 623 -11.81 -10.73 20.05
C THR A 623 -11.55 -9.53 19.12
N SER A 624 -11.51 -9.80 17.82
CA SER A 624 -12.17 -8.96 16.81
C SER A 624 -13.16 -9.85 16.04
N PHE A 625 -14.26 -9.29 15.54
CA PHE A 625 -15.31 -10.05 14.86
C PHE A 625 -15.27 -9.85 13.35
N ASN A 626 -15.65 -10.91 12.62
CA ASN A 626 -15.81 -10.98 11.17
C ASN A 626 -14.50 -10.83 10.37
N THR A 627 -13.81 -11.95 10.13
CA THR A 627 -13.40 -12.41 8.79
C THR A 627 -12.86 -13.84 8.93
N PHE A 628 -13.50 -14.81 8.27
CA PHE A 628 -12.94 -16.15 8.08
C PHE A 628 -12.40 -16.24 6.66
N ASN A 629 -11.08 -16.22 6.50
CA ASN A 629 -10.41 -16.64 5.26
C ASN A 629 -8.93 -16.96 5.52
N VAL A 630 -8.63 -18.25 5.59
CA VAL A 630 -7.55 -18.97 4.85
C VAL A 630 -7.63 -20.44 5.29
N LEU A 631 -7.50 -21.37 4.34
CA LEU A 631 -7.46 -22.81 4.61
C LEU A 631 -6.17 -23.16 5.39
N HIS A 632 -6.32 -23.81 6.54
CA HIS A 632 -5.18 -24.37 7.27
C HIS A 632 -4.63 -25.64 6.59
N ASN A 633 -3.34 -25.89 6.82
CA ASN A 633 -2.55 -27.02 6.35
C ASN A 633 -3.31 -28.36 6.29
N PHE A 634 -3.42 -28.96 5.10
CA PHE A 634 -3.72 -30.38 4.98
C PHE A 634 -2.44 -31.21 5.19
N TYR A 635 -2.39 -31.95 6.29
CA TYR A 635 -1.57 -33.15 6.40
C TYR A 635 -2.48 -34.37 6.32
N MET A 636 -2.37 -35.18 5.26
CA MET A 636 -2.99 -36.50 5.23
C MET A 636 -2.10 -37.52 5.95
N PRO A 637 -2.64 -38.30 6.91
CA PRO A 637 -2.04 -39.58 7.26
C PRO A 637 -1.90 -40.46 6.02
N ASN A 638 -0.93 -41.37 6.03
CA ASN A 638 -0.79 -42.45 5.04
C ASN A 638 -0.29 -42.06 3.62
N GLY A 639 0.21 -40.83 3.42
CA GLY A 639 1.15 -40.52 2.31
C GLY A 639 0.60 -40.67 0.88
N LYS A 640 -0.64 -40.23 0.63
CA LYS A 640 -1.20 -40.09 -0.73
C LYS A 640 -1.35 -38.61 -1.10
N THR A 641 -1.13 -38.29 -2.37
CA THR A 641 -1.33 -36.96 -2.96
C THR A 641 -2.79 -36.75 -3.40
N LEU A 642 -3.24 -35.50 -3.38
CA LEU A 642 -4.48 -35.05 -4.05
C LEU A 642 -4.15 -33.81 -4.90
N GLY A 643 -4.72 -33.75 -6.11
CA GLY A 643 -4.59 -32.61 -7.03
C GLY A 643 -5.87 -31.76 -7.11
N VAL A 644 -5.78 -30.60 -7.76
CA VAL A 644 -6.84 -29.59 -7.87
C VAL A 644 -6.79 -28.97 -9.27
N GLU A 645 -7.94 -28.75 -9.93
CA GLU A 645 -8.09 -27.64 -10.89
C GLU A 645 -9.57 -27.19 -11.07
N ILE A 646 -9.74 -26.03 -11.71
CA ILE A 646 -10.92 -25.20 -11.97
C ILE A 646 -11.05 -25.06 -13.50
N VAL A 647 -12.26 -24.93 -14.06
CA VAL A 647 -12.43 -24.29 -15.39
C VAL A 647 -13.63 -23.32 -15.36
N GLU A 648 -13.50 -22.26 -16.16
CA GLU A 648 -14.37 -21.09 -16.31
C GLU A 648 -15.33 -21.26 -17.52
N GLU A 649 -16.40 -20.46 -17.62
CA GLU A 649 -17.05 -20.22 -18.92
C GLU A 649 -17.33 -18.71 -19.15
N PRO A 650 -17.04 -18.15 -20.35
CA PRO A 650 -17.04 -16.71 -20.57
C PRO A 650 -18.32 -16.17 -21.23
N GLN A 651 -18.54 -14.85 -21.16
CA GLN A 651 -19.28 -14.12 -22.19
C GLN A 651 -18.51 -12.89 -22.66
N ASN A 652 -18.01 -12.96 -23.91
CA ASN A 652 -17.58 -11.85 -24.77
C ASN A 652 -16.77 -10.70 -24.14
N GLY A 653 -15.51 -10.95 -23.81
CA GLY A 653 -14.53 -9.89 -23.58
C GLY A 653 -13.25 -10.38 -22.91
N PHE A 654 -12.08 -9.96 -23.42
CA PHE A 654 -10.78 -10.31 -22.82
C PHE A 654 -10.67 -9.79 -21.38
N VAL A 655 -10.67 -10.70 -20.40
CA VAL A 655 -10.34 -10.39 -19.00
C VAL A 655 -8.87 -10.74 -18.75
N LYS A 656 -8.10 -9.81 -18.19
CA LYS A 656 -6.80 -10.13 -17.59
C LYS A 656 -7.05 -10.95 -16.31
N THR A 657 -6.60 -12.19 -16.27
CA THR A 657 -6.59 -12.99 -15.03
C THR A 657 -5.82 -12.24 -13.93
N GLY A 658 -6.52 -11.93 -12.84
CA GLY A 658 -5.91 -11.38 -11.64
C GLY A 658 -5.06 -12.45 -10.95
N SER A 659 -3.91 -12.05 -10.39
CA SER A 659 -3.00 -12.97 -9.72
C SER A 659 -3.65 -13.58 -8.47
N MET A 660 -3.83 -14.91 -8.46
CA MET A 660 -4.39 -15.62 -7.29
C MET A 660 -3.41 -15.64 -6.11
N LEU A 661 -3.58 -14.66 -5.21
CA LEU A 661 -3.45 -14.74 -3.75
C LEU A 661 -2.35 -15.67 -3.17
N ASN A 662 -1.13 -15.14 -3.11
CA ASN A 662 -0.10 -15.33 -2.07
C ASN A 662 -0.30 -16.50 -1.07
N PRO A 663 0.15 -17.72 -1.39
CA PRO A 663 0.47 -18.72 -0.38
C PRO A 663 1.70 -18.24 0.42
N PHE A 664 1.53 -18.01 1.73
CA PHE A 664 2.54 -17.40 2.60
C PHE A 664 3.93 -18.05 2.45
N VAL A 665 4.84 -17.35 1.76
CA VAL A 665 6.26 -17.71 1.72
C VAL A 665 6.83 -17.46 3.11
N GLY A 666 7.27 -18.52 3.80
CA GLY A 666 7.77 -18.44 5.18
C GLY A 666 9.07 -17.65 5.31
N PRO A 667 9.44 -17.18 6.52
CA PRO A 667 10.58 -16.28 6.71
C PRO A 667 11.91 -16.84 6.17
N THR A 668 12.14 -18.15 6.34
CA THR A 668 13.31 -18.88 5.82
C THR A 668 13.48 -18.78 4.29
N LYS A 669 12.39 -18.53 3.55
CA LYS A 669 12.40 -18.38 2.09
C LYS A 669 12.41 -16.90 1.67
N THR A 670 11.67 -16.04 2.35
CA THR A 670 11.65 -14.59 2.04
C THR A 670 12.97 -13.90 2.38
N ILE A 671 13.70 -14.36 3.39
CA ILE A 671 14.94 -13.72 3.86
C ILE A 671 15.99 -13.57 2.77
N HIS A 672 16.14 -14.59 1.92
CA HIS A 672 17.09 -14.56 0.80
C HIS A 672 16.68 -13.55 -0.28
N ILE A 673 15.38 -13.34 -0.51
CA ILE A 673 14.86 -12.37 -1.48
C ILE A 673 15.22 -10.95 -1.03
N TYR A 674 14.91 -10.59 0.23
CA TYR A 674 15.26 -9.28 0.79
C TYR A 674 16.78 -9.10 0.87
N SER A 675 17.52 -10.11 1.38
CA SER A 675 18.98 -10.04 1.51
C SER A 675 19.69 -9.85 0.18
N ASN A 676 19.24 -10.50 -0.90
CA ASN A 676 19.84 -10.35 -2.23
C ASN A 676 19.67 -8.92 -2.76
N VAL A 677 18.45 -8.36 -2.68
CA VAL A 677 18.22 -6.97 -3.11
C VAL A 677 18.98 -5.99 -2.23
N PHE A 678 18.93 -6.14 -0.90
CA PHE A 678 19.67 -5.28 0.03
C PHE A 678 21.19 -5.35 -0.17
N TYR A 679 21.74 -6.50 -0.59
CA TYR A 679 23.15 -6.63 -0.97
C TYR A 679 23.50 -5.82 -2.22
N TYR A 680 22.66 -5.82 -3.25
CA TYR A 680 22.85 -4.93 -4.40
C TYR A 680 22.71 -3.45 -4.00
N LEU A 681 21.75 -3.09 -3.14
CA LEU A 681 21.60 -1.71 -2.65
C LEU A 681 22.81 -1.26 -1.81
N PHE A 682 23.39 -2.14 -0.99
CA PHE A 682 24.67 -1.91 -0.31
C PHE A 682 25.80 -1.63 -1.31
N LEU A 683 26.07 -2.56 -2.24
CA LEU A 683 27.17 -2.40 -3.20
C LEU A 683 27.03 -1.16 -4.09
N ILE A 684 25.83 -0.91 -4.63
CA ILE A 684 25.57 0.25 -5.49
C ILE A 684 25.75 1.54 -4.70
N SER A 685 25.26 1.62 -3.45
CA SER A 685 25.45 2.80 -2.60
C SER A 685 26.92 3.06 -2.28
N ILE A 686 27.70 2.04 -1.91
CA ILE A 686 29.13 2.21 -1.64
C ILE A 686 29.87 2.66 -2.91
N GLY A 687 29.60 2.03 -4.06
CA GLY A 687 30.22 2.41 -5.34
C GLY A 687 29.86 3.84 -5.77
N VAL A 688 28.59 4.22 -5.73
CA VAL A 688 28.12 5.57 -6.06
C VAL A 688 28.67 6.59 -5.06
N GLY A 689 28.67 6.30 -3.76
CA GLY A 689 29.19 7.19 -2.74
C GLY A 689 30.69 7.46 -2.87
N ILE A 690 31.49 6.42 -3.18
CA ILE A 690 32.92 6.56 -3.50
C ILE A 690 33.09 7.37 -4.79
N PHE A 691 32.29 7.13 -5.84
CA PHE A 691 32.35 7.90 -7.08
C PHE A 691 32.05 9.39 -6.86
N VAL A 692 31.01 9.72 -6.09
CA VAL A 692 30.68 11.10 -5.69
C VAL A 692 31.82 11.74 -4.88
N PHE A 693 32.47 10.98 -3.99
CA PHE A 693 33.64 11.45 -3.24
C PHE A 693 34.81 11.81 -4.17
N LEU A 694 35.12 10.94 -5.14
CA LEU A 694 36.17 11.17 -6.14
C LEU A 694 35.83 12.33 -7.10
N MET A 695 34.54 12.58 -7.37
CA MET A 695 34.08 13.75 -8.12
C MET A 695 34.14 15.07 -7.32
N ALA A 696 34.26 15.04 -5.99
CA ALA A 696 34.15 16.23 -5.14
C ALA A 696 35.13 17.38 -5.49
N PRO A 697 36.40 17.15 -5.87
CA PRO A 697 37.29 18.22 -6.30
C PRO A 697 36.82 18.91 -7.61
N LEU A 698 36.28 18.13 -8.55
CA LEU A 698 35.75 18.65 -9.81
C LEU A 698 34.45 19.44 -9.59
N LEU A 699 33.52 18.90 -8.81
CA LEU A 699 32.25 19.55 -8.52
C LEU A 699 32.46 20.81 -7.66
N LYS A 700 33.34 20.79 -6.65
CA LYS A 700 33.73 22.02 -5.89
C LYS A 700 34.31 23.10 -6.82
N LYS A 701 35.11 22.72 -7.83
CA LYS A 701 35.65 23.66 -8.83
C LYS A 701 34.54 24.26 -9.72
N TRP A 702 33.53 23.47 -10.10
CA TRP A 702 32.40 23.92 -10.92
C TRP A 702 31.32 24.71 -10.16
N MET A 703 31.31 24.66 -8.82
CA MET A 703 30.47 25.55 -7.99
C MET A 703 30.95 27.01 -8.03
N HIS A 704 32.22 27.28 -8.39
CA HIS A 704 32.83 28.62 -8.43
C HIS A 704 32.64 29.39 -7.12
N GLY A 705 33.27 28.90 -6.04
CA GLY A 705 33.29 29.55 -4.72
C GLY A 705 32.02 29.45 -3.88
N VAL A 706 30.91 28.94 -4.45
CA VAL A 706 29.66 28.71 -3.71
C VAL A 706 29.75 27.45 -2.86
N HIS A 707 29.42 27.56 -1.57
CA HIS A 707 29.34 26.48 -0.59
C HIS A 707 27.96 26.57 0.08
#